data_AF-A0AAD9W2U6-F1
#
_entry.id   AF-A0AAD9W2U6-F1
#
_cell.length_a   1.000
_cell.length_b   1.000
_cell.length_c   1.000
_cell.angle_alpha   90.00
_cell.angle_beta   90.00
_cell.angle_gamma   90.00
#
_symmetry.space_group_name_H-M   'P 1'
#
loop_
_entity.id
_entity.type
_entity.pdbx_description
1 polymer ?
#
loop_
_entity_poly.entity_id
_entity_poly.type
_entity_poly.pdbx_seq_one_letter_code
_entity_poly.pdbx_strand_id
1 'polypeptide(L)'
;MPLLVAGFLVLQLDRSNISNAMTDTLTEDLKITANDVNVGSQLMSAGIVIAELPSNLILQRVGAPVWLTFQMGVWGTIALTQAWCTNINSFLATKFLLGIWEGGYIPGGQYMLALFYTREQLALRTAIFYFGNYAATAIGSLMAAGILKLSGNLGYSGWQWLFIVEGAITLVVFLAFVIFLPKSPGHTAPIHGYFDLFTPRQRQILRARIMADDETKGADKAHITLRSFAEALKDYRLWLHMLLNLVALSPKGGLQLYGPTIIKNLGFSRTNANLLNAVSSVLVILLSWLISFASDRTRWRGPWCIVAFSWSIIFAGVLYGLPSGSDKWAQYSIFTLLSGGNALAQGLNDAWVSINAVNPSKRSIGLAMAVMGSNLGAIAGGQLFRADDAPRYTRAFMAILAFDYATTYMPPTKSATSHAVPRPPEKLYGKAYKGHSQPDDINRVTNGTLGFSKIFVVGLPERSDKRDAMVLTAALTGFHVDFVDGVKGESIPDKAVPFGINRQALMENNLGSWRGHMNAVRRIVEEDLESALIMEDDMDWDVRLRSQLEKVAKGTREIFGGGSNPHSPYGDNWDVLWLGHCGEPFPEFLEENKDKPLDHPGFQFMKHKYVIENDPTVPPPDRTTGLVDFHAHPYTRWVHVSAAPICTFAYALSQRGARKVLFDLSVDHLTGAFDNALAGLCRRSVAAVGEENVEGDRGLNTKCISVTPPVFFHHKAKGMVVGDSDIQDVGGDAVRDKGTTENIMWSARNNIRNMIMGREMESQF
;
A
#
# COMPACT_ATOMS: atom_id res chain seq x y z
N MET A 1 7.41 -4.01 -20.25
CA MET A 1 5.97 -3.77 -20.02
C MET A 1 5.16 -3.75 -21.31
N PRO A 2 5.46 -2.93 -22.35
CA PRO A 2 4.70 -2.93 -23.61
C PRO A 2 4.56 -4.31 -24.27
N LEU A 3 5.64 -5.11 -24.28
CA LEU A 3 5.60 -6.50 -24.75
C LEU A 3 4.58 -7.35 -24.00
N LEU A 4 4.58 -7.28 -22.65
CA LEU A 4 3.64 -8.06 -21.83
C LEU A 4 2.19 -7.64 -22.08
N VAL A 5 1.94 -6.35 -22.30
CA VAL A 5 0.60 -5.84 -22.69
C VAL A 5 0.21 -6.39 -24.07
N ALA A 6 1.11 -6.33 -25.05
CA ALA A 6 0.87 -6.86 -26.39
C ALA A 6 0.60 -8.38 -26.38
N GLY A 7 1.33 -9.14 -25.58
CA GLY A 7 1.08 -10.57 -25.40
C GLY A 7 -0.28 -10.86 -24.75
N PHE A 8 -0.73 -10.03 -23.79
CA PHE A 8 -2.08 -10.18 -23.21
C PHE A 8 -3.16 -9.78 -24.22
N LEU A 9 -2.89 -8.78 -25.06
CA LEU A 9 -3.77 -8.38 -26.14
C LEU A 9 -4.00 -9.53 -27.12
N VAL A 10 -2.92 -10.12 -27.66
CA VAL A 10 -3.06 -11.22 -28.62
C VAL A 10 -3.68 -12.48 -28.00
N LEU A 11 -3.36 -12.78 -26.73
CA LEU A 11 -4.02 -13.86 -26.00
C LEU A 11 -5.54 -13.67 -25.91
N GLN A 12 -6.01 -12.46 -25.66
CA GLN A 12 -7.46 -12.22 -25.59
C GLN A 12 -8.12 -12.07 -26.96
N LEU A 13 -7.36 -11.67 -27.95
CA LEU A 13 -7.80 -11.62 -29.34
C LEU A 13 -8.03 -13.06 -29.85
N ASP A 14 -7.09 -13.97 -29.63
CA ASP A 14 -7.22 -15.41 -29.97
C ASP A 14 -8.36 -16.12 -29.20
N ARG A 15 -8.68 -15.68 -27.98
CA ARG A 15 -9.82 -16.22 -27.22
C ARG A 15 -11.17 -15.72 -27.72
N SER A 16 -11.26 -14.44 -28.06
CA SER A 16 -12.53 -13.78 -28.42
C SER A 16 -12.90 -13.94 -29.90
N ASN A 17 -11.96 -14.36 -30.74
CA ASN A 17 -12.16 -14.51 -32.18
C ASN A 17 -13.34 -15.40 -32.58
N ILE A 18 -13.63 -16.44 -31.79
CA ILE A 18 -14.73 -17.37 -32.03
C ILE A 18 -16.09 -16.67 -31.98
N SER A 19 -16.24 -15.67 -31.10
CA SER A 19 -17.45 -14.85 -30.96
C SER A 19 -17.73 -14.07 -32.26
N ASN A 20 -16.69 -13.51 -32.86
CA ASN A 20 -16.80 -12.79 -34.13
C ASN A 20 -17.02 -13.77 -35.30
N ALA A 21 -16.33 -14.93 -35.31
CA ALA A 21 -16.48 -15.98 -36.32
C ALA A 21 -17.89 -16.58 -36.37
N MET A 22 -18.61 -16.64 -35.24
CA MET A 22 -20.02 -17.07 -35.18
C MET A 22 -20.97 -16.16 -35.97
N THR A 23 -20.54 -14.94 -36.32
CA THR A 23 -21.33 -14.08 -37.21
C THR A 23 -21.19 -14.47 -38.69
N ASP A 24 -20.30 -15.39 -39.02
CA ASP A 24 -19.98 -15.90 -40.36
C ASP A 24 -20.41 -17.37 -40.56
N THR A 25 -19.89 -18.06 -41.59
CA THR A 25 -20.27 -19.43 -42.00
C THR A 25 -19.63 -20.56 -41.21
N LEU A 26 -18.90 -20.28 -40.11
CA LEU A 26 -18.14 -21.28 -39.34
C LEU A 26 -18.97 -22.53 -38.99
N THR A 27 -20.19 -22.34 -38.48
CA THR A 27 -21.07 -23.45 -38.05
C THR A 27 -21.53 -24.31 -39.22
N GLU A 28 -21.73 -23.70 -40.39
CA GLU A 28 -22.13 -24.38 -41.62
C GLU A 28 -20.96 -25.18 -42.20
N ASP A 29 -19.78 -24.54 -42.30
CA ASP A 29 -18.56 -25.13 -42.88
C ASP A 29 -18.07 -26.34 -42.08
N LEU A 30 -18.11 -26.26 -40.74
CA LEU A 30 -17.67 -27.34 -39.84
C LEU A 30 -18.79 -28.34 -39.49
N LYS A 31 -20.03 -28.08 -39.91
CA LYS A 31 -21.24 -28.85 -39.52
C LYS A 31 -21.38 -28.99 -38.00
N ILE A 32 -21.15 -27.90 -37.28
CA ILE A 32 -21.25 -27.83 -35.82
C ILE A 32 -22.39 -26.91 -35.40
N THR A 33 -22.96 -27.18 -34.23
CA THR A 33 -24.01 -26.36 -33.64
C THR A 33 -23.44 -25.26 -32.74
N ALA A 34 -24.25 -24.26 -32.38
CA ALA A 34 -23.86 -23.28 -31.36
C ALA A 34 -23.54 -23.93 -30.00
N ASN A 35 -24.18 -25.06 -29.69
CA ASN A 35 -23.86 -25.83 -28.48
C ASN A 35 -22.46 -26.46 -28.54
N ASP A 36 -22.02 -26.93 -29.71
CA ASP A 36 -20.67 -27.46 -29.89
C ASP A 36 -19.61 -26.36 -29.74
N VAL A 37 -19.93 -25.13 -30.19
CA VAL A 37 -19.08 -23.94 -29.95
C VAL A 37 -19.00 -23.62 -28.44
N ASN A 38 -20.11 -23.76 -27.70
CA ASN A 38 -20.10 -23.62 -26.25
C ASN A 38 -19.20 -24.65 -25.59
N VAL A 39 -19.28 -25.93 -25.99
CA VAL A 39 -18.42 -27.00 -25.49
C VAL A 39 -16.94 -26.70 -25.79
N GLY A 40 -16.62 -26.21 -26.98
CA GLY A 40 -15.28 -25.77 -27.34
C GLY A 40 -14.75 -24.66 -26.43
N SER A 41 -15.55 -23.62 -26.19
CA SER A 41 -15.20 -22.51 -25.29
C SER A 41 -15.03 -22.96 -23.83
N GLN A 42 -15.84 -23.93 -23.39
CA GLN A 42 -15.72 -24.55 -22.08
C GLN A 42 -14.44 -25.39 -21.94
N LEU A 43 -14.10 -26.18 -22.97
CA LEU A 43 -12.86 -26.96 -22.99
C LEU A 43 -11.63 -26.07 -22.97
N MET A 44 -11.64 -24.95 -23.71
CA MET A 44 -10.57 -23.95 -23.64
C MET A 44 -10.43 -23.40 -22.22
N SER A 45 -11.54 -23.01 -21.59
CA SER A 45 -11.55 -22.52 -20.20
C SER A 45 -11.07 -23.58 -19.21
N ALA A 46 -11.45 -24.84 -19.40
CA ALA A 46 -10.98 -25.97 -18.59
C ALA A 46 -9.48 -26.22 -18.77
N GLY A 47 -8.98 -26.15 -20.00
CA GLY A 47 -7.56 -26.24 -20.32
C GLY A 47 -6.74 -25.18 -19.59
N ILE A 48 -7.25 -23.95 -19.54
CA ILE A 48 -6.64 -22.84 -18.76
C ILE A 48 -6.59 -23.19 -17.28
N VAL A 49 -7.73 -23.56 -16.67
CA VAL A 49 -7.82 -23.90 -15.25
C VAL A 49 -6.84 -25.03 -14.87
N ILE A 50 -6.72 -26.05 -15.72
CA ILE A 50 -5.80 -27.17 -15.51
C ILE A 50 -4.34 -26.72 -15.62
N ALA A 51 -4.01 -25.89 -16.60
CA ALA A 51 -2.63 -25.50 -16.90
C ALA A 51 -2.11 -24.35 -16.02
N GLU A 52 -2.97 -23.53 -15.43
CA GLU A 52 -2.59 -22.29 -14.76
C GLU A 52 -1.56 -22.48 -13.64
N LEU A 53 -1.84 -23.38 -12.69
CA LEU A 53 -0.90 -23.66 -11.59
C LEU A 53 0.34 -24.44 -12.05
N PRO A 54 0.23 -25.56 -12.80
CA PRO A 54 1.39 -26.29 -13.30
C PRO A 54 2.33 -25.45 -14.17
N SER A 55 1.77 -24.62 -15.06
CA SER A 55 2.54 -23.78 -15.96
C SER A 55 3.39 -22.75 -15.20
N ASN A 56 2.86 -22.16 -14.12
CA ASN A 56 3.65 -21.27 -13.27
C ASN A 56 4.77 -21.98 -12.49
N LEU A 57 4.58 -23.25 -12.11
CA LEU A 57 5.65 -24.03 -11.50
C LEU A 57 6.78 -24.31 -12.50
N ILE A 58 6.45 -24.57 -13.76
CA ILE A 58 7.44 -24.74 -14.84
C ILE A 58 8.16 -23.42 -15.11
N LEU A 59 7.43 -22.31 -15.17
CA LEU A 59 7.95 -20.96 -15.37
C LEU A 59 9.08 -20.62 -14.39
N GLN A 60 8.95 -21.02 -13.12
CA GLN A 60 9.99 -20.76 -12.12
C GLN A 60 11.24 -21.63 -12.31
N ARG A 61 11.09 -22.82 -12.88
CA ARG A 61 12.24 -23.72 -13.14
C ARG A 61 13.02 -23.28 -14.37
N VAL A 62 12.33 -23.00 -15.46
CA VAL A 62 12.92 -22.69 -16.78
C VAL A 62 13.25 -21.21 -16.93
N GLY A 63 12.57 -20.35 -16.17
CA GLY A 63 12.66 -18.90 -16.27
C GLY A 63 11.51 -18.32 -17.09
N ALA A 64 10.90 -17.25 -16.57
CA ALA A 64 9.72 -16.63 -17.18
C ALA A 64 9.89 -16.17 -18.64
N PRO A 65 11.00 -15.54 -19.05
CA PRO A 65 11.16 -15.11 -20.44
C PRO A 65 11.16 -16.28 -21.43
N VAL A 66 11.82 -17.39 -21.08
CA VAL A 66 11.88 -18.59 -21.93
C VAL A 66 10.51 -19.24 -22.00
N TRP A 67 9.87 -19.45 -20.86
CA TRP A 67 8.58 -20.13 -20.78
C TRP A 67 7.46 -19.34 -21.46
N LEU A 68 7.35 -18.03 -21.18
CA LEU A 68 6.33 -17.17 -21.80
C LEU A 68 6.49 -17.08 -23.32
N THR A 69 7.73 -16.99 -23.81
CA THR A 69 8.00 -16.94 -25.25
C THR A 69 7.68 -18.27 -25.92
N PHE A 70 8.04 -19.40 -25.28
CA PHE A 70 7.72 -20.73 -25.78
C PHE A 70 6.22 -20.97 -25.86
N GLN A 71 5.48 -20.69 -24.77
CA GLN A 71 4.03 -20.79 -24.76
C GLN A 71 3.41 -19.99 -25.91
N MET A 72 3.91 -18.76 -26.15
CA MET A 72 3.39 -17.89 -27.21
C MET A 72 3.56 -18.43 -28.61
N GLY A 73 4.73 -18.98 -28.90
CA GLY A 73 4.95 -19.64 -30.18
C GLY A 73 4.00 -20.82 -30.38
N VAL A 74 3.77 -21.61 -29.32
CA VAL A 74 2.89 -22.79 -29.39
C VAL A 74 1.42 -22.38 -29.54
N TRP A 75 0.89 -21.49 -28.68
CA TRP A 75 -0.52 -21.10 -28.78
C TRP A 75 -0.80 -20.28 -30.04
N GLY A 76 0.13 -19.41 -30.48
CA GLY A 76 -0.02 -18.65 -31.72
C GLY A 76 -0.06 -19.56 -32.95
N THR A 77 0.74 -20.63 -32.95
CA THR A 77 0.68 -21.67 -33.99
C THR A 77 -0.67 -22.39 -33.95
N ILE A 78 -1.15 -22.79 -32.76
CA ILE A 78 -2.45 -23.45 -32.61
C ILE A 78 -3.59 -22.53 -33.09
N ALA A 79 -3.58 -21.26 -32.70
CA ALA A 79 -4.57 -20.26 -33.09
C ALA A 79 -4.63 -20.09 -34.62
N LEU A 80 -3.47 -19.98 -35.27
CA LEU A 80 -3.37 -19.90 -36.73
C LEU A 80 -3.90 -21.18 -37.39
N THR A 81 -3.53 -22.36 -36.87
CA THR A 81 -3.96 -23.64 -37.43
C THR A 81 -5.46 -23.93 -37.31
N GLN A 82 -6.20 -23.22 -36.44
CA GLN A 82 -7.66 -23.37 -36.33
C GLN A 82 -8.41 -23.05 -37.63
N ALA A 83 -7.80 -22.26 -38.52
CA ALA A 83 -8.37 -21.96 -39.84
C ALA A 83 -8.59 -23.20 -40.72
N TRP A 84 -7.86 -24.29 -40.45
CA TRP A 84 -7.98 -25.56 -41.19
C TRP A 84 -8.66 -26.68 -40.39
N CYS A 85 -9.37 -26.35 -39.32
CA CYS A 85 -10.29 -27.31 -38.71
C CYS A 85 -11.34 -27.73 -39.75
N THR A 86 -11.71 -29.01 -39.77
CA THR A 86 -12.68 -29.57 -40.74
C THR A 86 -13.83 -30.30 -40.08
N ASN A 87 -13.74 -30.57 -38.78
CA ASN A 87 -14.74 -31.32 -38.03
C ASN A 87 -14.75 -30.91 -36.54
N ILE A 88 -15.80 -31.33 -35.84
CA ILE A 88 -15.97 -31.07 -34.40
C ILE A 88 -14.76 -31.52 -33.56
N ASN A 89 -14.18 -32.69 -33.83
CA ASN A 89 -13.08 -33.22 -33.03
C ASN A 89 -11.83 -32.33 -33.14
N SER A 90 -11.48 -31.90 -34.36
CA SER A 90 -10.38 -30.96 -34.60
C SER A 90 -10.63 -29.60 -33.93
N PHE A 91 -11.87 -29.11 -33.96
CA PHE A 91 -12.27 -27.87 -33.31
C PHE A 91 -12.15 -27.96 -31.77
N LEU A 92 -12.68 -29.02 -31.16
CA LEU A 92 -12.60 -29.22 -29.70
C LEU A 92 -11.16 -29.45 -29.23
N ALA A 93 -10.38 -30.24 -29.96
CA ALA A 93 -8.98 -30.51 -29.64
C ALA A 93 -8.14 -29.22 -29.69
N THR A 94 -8.29 -28.42 -30.74
CA THR A 94 -7.55 -27.14 -30.87
C THR A 94 -7.95 -26.13 -29.80
N LYS A 95 -9.24 -26.05 -29.43
CA LYS A 95 -9.70 -25.20 -28.32
C LYS A 95 -9.13 -25.62 -26.98
N PHE A 96 -9.12 -26.91 -26.68
CA PHE A 96 -8.52 -27.43 -25.44
C PHE A 96 -7.01 -27.15 -25.37
N LEU A 97 -6.28 -27.43 -26.46
CA LEU A 97 -4.84 -27.18 -26.54
C LEU A 97 -4.49 -25.70 -26.41
N LEU A 98 -5.26 -24.82 -27.06
CA LEU A 98 -5.08 -23.37 -26.93
C LEU A 98 -5.23 -22.94 -25.47
N GLY A 99 -6.25 -23.46 -24.76
CA GLY A 99 -6.42 -23.21 -23.33
C GLY A 99 -5.23 -23.65 -22.47
N ILE A 100 -4.70 -24.85 -22.70
CA ILE A 100 -3.53 -25.36 -21.97
C ILE A 100 -2.32 -24.44 -22.13
N TRP A 101 -2.03 -24.02 -23.37
CA TRP A 101 -0.82 -23.26 -23.66
C TRP A 101 -0.90 -21.81 -23.23
N GLU A 102 -2.10 -21.22 -23.19
CA GLU A 102 -2.33 -19.86 -22.70
C GLU A 102 -2.36 -19.74 -21.18
N GLY A 103 -2.73 -20.80 -20.44
CA GLY A 103 -3.05 -20.73 -19.01
C GLY A 103 -1.93 -20.24 -18.09
N GLY A 104 -0.67 -20.22 -18.54
CA GLY A 104 0.46 -19.69 -17.76
C GLY A 104 0.79 -18.21 -17.98
N TYR A 105 0.21 -17.58 -19.02
CA TYR A 105 0.70 -16.29 -19.48
C TYR A 105 0.37 -15.14 -18.54
N ILE A 106 -0.88 -15.03 -18.07
CA ILE A 106 -1.34 -13.93 -17.19
C ILE A 106 -0.51 -13.87 -15.90
N PRO A 107 -0.48 -14.94 -15.08
CA PRO A 107 0.33 -14.96 -13.86
C PRO A 107 1.84 -14.88 -14.14
N GLY A 108 2.34 -15.49 -15.23
CA GLY A 108 3.75 -15.40 -15.60
C GLY A 108 4.18 -13.99 -16.04
N GLY A 109 3.30 -13.25 -16.72
CA GLY A 109 3.49 -11.85 -17.09
C GLY A 109 3.48 -10.94 -15.87
N GLN A 110 2.58 -11.18 -14.91
CA GLN A 110 2.58 -10.48 -13.62
C GLN A 110 3.85 -10.75 -12.82
N TYR A 111 4.34 -12.00 -12.81
CA TYR A 111 5.62 -12.36 -12.22
C TYR A 111 6.78 -11.59 -12.87
N MET A 112 6.82 -11.51 -14.20
CA MET A 112 7.81 -10.69 -14.92
C MET A 112 7.73 -9.21 -14.52
N LEU A 113 6.54 -8.63 -14.38
CA LEU A 113 6.41 -7.24 -13.89
C LEU A 113 6.97 -7.10 -12.47
N ALA A 114 6.72 -8.06 -11.59
CA ALA A 114 7.21 -8.05 -10.21
C ALA A 114 8.74 -8.12 -10.11
N LEU A 115 9.42 -8.71 -11.10
CA LEU A 115 10.89 -8.70 -11.18
C LEU A 115 11.46 -7.33 -11.55
N PHE A 116 10.81 -6.60 -12.47
CA PHE A 116 11.33 -5.35 -13.04
C PHE A 116 10.81 -4.07 -12.35
N TYR A 117 9.79 -4.17 -11.50
CA TYR A 117 9.18 -3.02 -10.82
C TYR A 117 9.16 -3.17 -9.29
N THR A 118 9.26 -2.04 -8.60
CA THR A 118 9.19 -1.97 -7.12
C THR A 118 7.77 -2.20 -6.62
N ARG A 119 7.61 -2.53 -5.33
CA ARG A 119 6.29 -2.84 -4.73
C ARG A 119 5.28 -1.70 -4.91
N GLU A 120 5.72 -0.46 -4.76
CA GLU A 120 4.88 0.73 -4.93
C GLU A 120 4.41 0.95 -6.38
N GLN A 121 5.22 0.54 -7.35
CA GLN A 121 4.90 0.73 -8.77
C GLN A 121 4.08 -0.42 -9.34
N LEU A 122 4.14 -1.60 -8.72
CA LEU A 122 3.58 -2.83 -9.27
C LEU A 122 2.07 -2.76 -9.50
N ALA A 123 1.31 -2.09 -8.62
CA ALA A 123 -0.14 -1.96 -8.75
C ALA A 123 -0.55 -1.25 -10.05
N LEU A 124 0.03 -0.07 -10.31
CA LEU A 124 -0.21 0.70 -11.54
C LEU A 124 0.23 -0.09 -12.78
N ARG A 125 1.38 -0.78 -12.72
CA ARG A 125 1.88 -1.58 -13.86
C ARG A 125 1.01 -2.79 -14.14
N THR A 126 0.43 -3.40 -13.09
CA THR A 126 -0.56 -4.47 -13.22
C THR A 126 -1.84 -3.94 -13.86
N ALA A 127 -2.34 -2.77 -13.47
CA ALA A 127 -3.50 -2.16 -14.13
C ALA A 127 -3.26 -1.92 -15.63
N ILE A 128 -2.08 -1.40 -16.01
CA ILE A 128 -1.70 -1.20 -17.42
C ILE A 128 -1.59 -2.55 -18.15
N PHE A 129 -1.12 -3.61 -17.50
CA PHE A 129 -1.09 -4.95 -18.11
C PHE A 129 -2.49 -5.44 -18.51
N TYR A 130 -3.49 -5.27 -17.65
CA TYR A 130 -4.89 -5.62 -17.94
C TYR A 130 -5.53 -4.76 -19.03
N PHE A 131 -4.94 -3.61 -19.37
CA PHE A 131 -5.38 -2.84 -20.54
C PHE A 131 -5.33 -3.67 -21.83
N GLY A 132 -4.34 -4.58 -21.96
CA GLY A 132 -4.25 -5.50 -23.10
C GLY A 132 -5.50 -6.36 -23.24
N ASN A 133 -6.03 -6.88 -22.12
CA ASN A 133 -7.26 -7.68 -22.10
C ASN A 133 -8.49 -6.88 -22.56
N TYR A 134 -8.65 -5.66 -22.07
CA TYR A 134 -9.83 -4.86 -22.43
C TYR A 134 -9.75 -4.31 -23.87
N ALA A 135 -8.55 -3.95 -24.33
CA ALA A 135 -8.33 -3.49 -25.69
C ALA A 135 -8.51 -4.59 -26.74
N ALA A 136 -8.17 -5.84 -26.41
CA ALA A 136 -8.24 -6.97 -27.32
C ALA A 136 -9.65 -7.20 -27.89
N THR A 137 -10.69 -7.19 -27.04
CA THR A 137 -12.06 -7.42 -27.50
C THR A 137 -12.53 -6.31 -28.45
N ALA A 138 -12.21 -5.04 -28.14
CA ALA A 138 -12.56 -3.91 -29.00
C ALA A 138 -11.84 -4.00 -30.36
N ILE A 139 -10.53 -4.24 -30.34
CA ILE A 139 -9.71 -4.37 -31.55
C ILE A 139 -10.14 -5.58 -32.36
N GLY A 140 -10.38 -6.73 -31.73
CA GLY A 140 -10.81 -7.96 -32.40
C GLY A 140 -12.15 -7.80 -33.10
N SER A 141 -13.16 -7.19 -32.47
CA SER A 141 -14.43 -6.90 -33.14
C SER A 141 -14.29 -5.89 -34.30
N LEU A 142 -13.43 -4.86 -34.17
CA LEU A 142 -13.14 -3.94 -35.27
C LEU A 142 -12.41 -4.64 -36.43
N MET A 143 -11.42 -5.49 -36.12
CA MET A 143 -10.69 -6.29 -37.10
C MET A 143 -11.62 -7.26 -37.82
N ALA A 144 -12.49 -7.97 -37.09
CA ALA A 144 -13.45 -8.88 -37.68
C ALA A 144 -14.41 -8.20 -38.66
N ALA A 145 -14.86 -6.97 -38.36
CA ALA A 145 -15.70 -6.21 -39.28
C ALA A 145 -15.05 -5.98 -40.66
N GLY A 146 -13.72 -5.86 -40.69
CA GLY A 146 -12.91 -5.76 -41.92
C GLY A 146 -12.58 -7.14 -42.52
N ILE A 147 -11.96 -8.02 -41.73
CA ILE A 147 -11.41 -9.30 -42.20
C ILE A 147 -12.48 -10.23 -42.73
N LEU A 148 -13.67 -10.28 -42.11
CA LEU A 148 -14.77 -11.14 -42.58
C LEU A 148 -15.23 -10.79 -44.01
N LYS A 149 -14.92 -9.58 -44.52
CA LYS A 149 -15.20 -9.20 -45.91
C LYS A 149 -14.28 -9.89 -46.93
N LEU A 150 -13.19 -10.51 -46.49
CA LEU A 150 -12.28 -11.29 -47.34
C LEU A 150 -12.83 -12.67 -47.70
N SER A 151 -14.04 -13.02 -47.25
CA SER A 151 -14.69 -14.28 -47.59
C SER A 151 -14.73 -14.51 -49.11
N GLY A 152 -14.32 -15.70 -49.54
CA GLY A 152 -14.21 -16.09 -50.94
C GLY A 152 -12.86 -15.73 -51.59
N ASN A 153 -12.01 -14.94 -50.94
CA ASN A 153 -10.67 -14.64 -51.43
C ASN A 153 -9.72 -15.83 -51.20
N LEU A 154 -8.99 -16.22 -52.25
CA LEU A 154 -8.10 -17.41 -52.28
C LEU A 154 -8.79 -18.74 -51.86
N GLY A 155 -10.12 -18.83 -51.96
CA GLY A 155 -10.88 -20.03 -51.61
C GLY A 155 -11.12 -20.22 -50.10
N TYR A 156 -10.85 -19.22 -49.26
CA TYR A 156 -11.10 -19.29 -47.82
C TYR A 156 -12.35 -18.51 -47.41
N SER A 157 -13.08 -19.05 -46.43
CA SER A 157 -14.20 -18.38 -45.76
C SER A 157 -13.70 -17.22 -44.88
N GLY A 158 -14.58 -16.26 -44.57
CA GLY A 158 -14.22 -15.08 -43.78
C GLY A 158 -13.65 -15.43 -42.39
N TRP A 159 -14.24 -16.43 -41.72
CA TRP A 159 -13.76 -16.91 -40.42
C TRP A 159 -12.36 -17.55 -40.49
N GLN A 160 -12.01 -18.20 -41.62
CA GLN A 160 -10.68 -18.78 -41.80
C GLN A 160 -9.63 -17.68 -41.90
N TRP A 161 -9.93 -16.62 -42.68
CA TRP A 161 -9.10 -15.42 -42.74
C TRP A 161 -8.94 -14.75 -41.38
N LEU A 162 -10.00 -14.75 -40.56
CA LEU A 162 -9.95 -14.22 -39.20
C LEU A 162 -8.88 -14.96 -38.36
N PHE A 163 -8.96 -16.29 -38.27
CA PHE A 163 -7.98 -17.07 -37.50
C PHE A 163 -6.57 -16.99 -38.07
N ILE A 164 -6.40 -16.95 -39.40
CA ILE A 164 -5.07 -16.79 -40.03
C ILE A 164 -4.43 -15.46 -39.64
N VAL A 165 -5.15 -14.35 -39.82
CA VAL A 165 -4.60 -13.01 -39.59
C VAL A 165 -4.29 -12.81 -38.11
N GLU A 166 -5.20 -13.22 -37.23
CA GLU A 166 -5.06 -13.06 -35.79
C GLU A 166 -3.93 -13.94 -35.23
N GLY A 167 -3.88 -15.22 -35.63
CA GLY A 167 -2.77 -16.11 -35.26
C GLY A 167 -1.42 -15.64 -35.82
N ALA A 168 -1.40 -15.06 -37.02
CA ALA A 168 -0.18 -14.46 -37.58
C ALA A 168 0.30 -13.24 -36.77
N ILE A 169 -0.62 -12.38 -36.30
CA ILE A 169 -0.29 -11.27 -35.40
C ILE A 169 0.31 -11.81 -34.10
N THR A 170 -0.26 -12.88 -33.53
CA THR A 170 0.29 -13.56 -32.35
C THR A 170 1.72 -14.03 -32.59
N LEU A 171 2.01 -14.64 -33.75
CA LEU A 171 3.36 -15.06 -34.11
C LEU A 171 4.33 -13.89 -34.32
N VAL A 172 3.86 -12.74 -34.82
CA VAL A 172 4.67 -11.51 -34.89
C VAL A 172 5.02 -11.01 -33.49
N VAL A 173 4.06 -11.02 -32.56
CA VAL A 173 4.33 -10.65 -31.16
C VAL A 173 5.28 -11.66 -30.50
N PHE A 174 5.16 -12.95 -30.80
CA PHE A 174 6.12 -13.97 -30.40
C PHE A 174 7.55 -13.62 -30.86
N LEU A 175 7.74 -13.25 -32.13
CA LEU A 175 9.05 -12.82 -32.61
C LEU A 175 9.55 -11.57 -31.86
N ALA A 176 8.68 -10.62 -31.54
CA ALA A 176 9.04 -9.48 -30.69
C ALA A 176 9.46 -9.92 -29.27
N PHE A 177 8.85 -10.95 -28.70
CA PHE A 177 9.28 -11.54 -27.43
C PHE A 177 10.66 -12.17 -27.53
N VAL A 178 10.91 -12.96 -28.59
CA VAL A 178 12.24 -13.53 -28.86
C VAL A 178 13.30 -12.43 -28.91
N ILE A 179 13.01 -11.34 -29.65
CA ILE A 179 13.98 -10.27 -29.92
C ILE A 179 14.19 -9.36 -28.70
N PHE A 180 13.14 -9.01 -27.96
CA PHE A 180 13.18 -7.87 -27.02
C PHE A 180 12.86 -8.20 -25.56
N LEU A 181 12.34 -9.39 -25.21
CA LEU A 181 11.94 -9.67 -23.82
C LEU A 181 13.19 -9.92 -22.94
N PRO A 182 13.48 -9.06 -21.94
CA PRO A 182 14.68 -9.20 -21.12
C PRO A 182 14.58 -10.37 -20.14
N LYS A 183 15.72 -11.01 -19.78
CA LYS A 183 15.69 -12.19 -18.91
C LYS A 183 15.39 -11.89 -17.44
N SER A 184 16.16 -10.98 -16.86
CA SER A 184 16.01 -10.51 -15.49
C SER A 184 16.63 -9.11 -15.33
N PRO A 185 16.40 -8.41 -14.21
CA PRO A 185 17.09 -7.15 -13.92
C PRO A 185 18.62 -7.29 -13.90
N GLY A 186 19.14 -8.46 -13.52
CA GLY A 186 20.57 -8.77 -13.49
C GLY A 186 21.15 -9.22 -14.84
N HIS A 187 20.30 -9.79 -15.71
CA HIS A 187 20.65 -10.29 -17.04
C HIS A 187 19.62 -9.77 -18.05
N THR A 188 19.83 -8.58 -18.59
CA THR A 188 18.84 -7.91 -19.45
C THR A 188 18.81 -8.43 -20.89
N ALA A 189 19.84 -9.16 -21.32
CA ALA A 189 19.88 -9.77 -22.64
C ALA A 189 18.69 -10.73 -22.84
N PRO A 190 17.98 -10.65 -23.99
CA PRO A 190 16.89 -11.55 -24.36
C PRO A 190 17.32 -13.01 -24.51
N ILE A 191 16.37 -13.89 -24.84
CA ILE A 191 16.62 -15.33 -24.92
C ILE A 191 17.76 -15.72 -25.88
N HIS A 192 17.93 -15.00 -26.98
CA HIS A 192 18.97 -15.23 -27.99
C HIS A 192 20.37 -14.72 -27.59
N GLY A 193 20.45 -13.72 -26.69
CA GLY A 193 21.72 -13.19 -26.17
C GLY A 193 22.52 -12.23 -27.09
N TYR A 194 22.09 -11.96 -28.33
CA TYR A 194 22.84 -11.15 -29.30
C TYR A 194 22.63 -9.63 -29.17
N PHE A 195 21.45 -9.19 -28.75
CA PHE A 195 21.05 -7.78 -28.70
C PHE A 195 20.49 -7.42 -27.33
N ASP A 196 21.22 -6.61 -26.56
CA ASP A 196 20.77 -6.09 -25.27
C ASP A 196 20.38 -4.61 -25.41
N LEU A 197 19.11 -4.32 -25.09
CA LEU A 197 18.54 -2.97 -25.08
C LEU A 197 19.14 -2.07 -24.00
N PHE A 198 19.73 -2.66 -22.95
CA PHE A 198 20.20 -1.93 -21.77
C PHE A 198 21.73 -1.84 -21.76
N THR A 199 22.23 -0.62 -21.60
CA THR A 199 23.67 -0.41 -21.35
C THR A 199 24.09 -1.01 -20.00
N PRO A 200 25.37 -1.37 -19.80
CA PRO A 200 25.86 -1.90 -18.53
C PRO A 200 25.54 -0.99 -17.33
N ARG A 201 25.61 0.33 -17.52
CA ARG A 201 25.25 1.33 -16.50
C ARG A 201 23.76 1.27 -16.16
N GLN A 202 22.87 1.21 -17.16
CA GLN A 202 21.43 1.10 -16.92
C GLN A 202 21.07 -0.21 -16.23
N ARG A 203 21.74 -1.32 -16.56
CA ARG A 203 21.57 -2.61 -15.90
C ARG A 203 21.97 -2.56 -14.43
N GLN A 204 23.09 -1.93 -14.10
CA GLN A 204 23.49 -1.72 -12.70
C GLN A 204 22.47 -0.87 -11.93
N ILE A 205 21.96 0.22 -12.53
CA ILE A 205 20.92 1.06 -11.92
C ILE A 205 19.64 0.24 -11.69
N LEU A 206 19.20 -0.53 -12.69
CA LEU A 206 18.01 -1.37 -12.61
C LEU A 206 18.15 -2.43 -11.51
N ARG A 207 19.28 -3.13 -11.47
CA ARG A 207 19.58 -4.15 -10.46
C ARG A 207 19.66 -3.54 -9.05
N ALA A 208 20.40 -2.44 -8.89
CA ALA A 208 20.54 -1.77 -7.60
C ALA A 208 19.19 -1.29 -7.05
N ARG A 209 18.34 -0.74 -7.92
CA ARG A 209 17.00 -0.29 -7.56
C ARG A 209 16.08 -1.42 -7.10
N ILE A 210 16.12 -2.56 -7.78
CA ILE A 210 15.28 -3.71 -7.41
C ILE A 210 15.82 -4.42 -6.16
N MET A 211 17.15 -4.53 -6.01
CA MET A 211 17.77 -5.08 -4.79
C MET A 211 17.53 -4.21 -3.56
N ALA A 212 17.45 -2.88 -3.73
CA ALA A 212 17.08 -1.96 -2.65
C ALA A 212 15.61 -2.10 -2.20
N ASP A 213 14.69 -2.44 -3.11
CA ASP A 213 13.27 -2.68 -2.80
C ASP A 213 13.04 -4.05 -2.15
N ASP A 214 13.75 -5.09 -2.62
CA ASP A 214 13.62 -6.45 -2.11
C ASP A 214 14.87 -7.29 -2.44
N GLU A 215 15.68 -7.61 -1.43
CA GLU A 215 16.89 -8.43 -1.59
C GLU A 215 16.57 -9.82 -2.17
N THR A 216 15.36 -10.35 -1.95
CA THR A 216 14.93 -11.64 -2.50
C THR A 216 14.66 -11.59 -4.01
N LYS A 217 14.42 -10.40 -4.58
CA LYS A 217 14.34 -10.16 -6.04
C LYS A 217 15.71 -10.09 -6.71
N GLY A 218 16.79 -10.07 -5.93
CA GLY A 218 18.17 -10.14 -6.42
C GLY A 218 18.58 -11.53 -6.93
N ALA A 219 17.82 -12.57 -6.58
CA ALA A 219 17.97 -13.91 -7.13
C ALA A 219 17.17 -14.05 -8.44
N ASP A 220 17.73 -14.73 -9.45
CA ASP A 220 17.08 -14.91 -10.75
C ASP A 220 15.76 -15.75 -10.68
N LYS A 221 15.40 -16.31 -9.51
CA LYS A 221 14.20 -17.14 -9.28
C LYS A 221 13.59 -16.89 -7.89
N ALA A 222 12.29 -16.62 -7.83
CA ALA A 222 11.54 -16.73 -6.57
C ALA A 222 11.35 -18.23 -6.23
N HIS A 223 11.72 -18.65 -5.02
CA HIS A 223 11.56 -20.05 -4.60
C HIS A 223 10.14 -20.34 -4.07
N ILE A 224 9.16 -20.59 -4.96
CA ILE A 224 7.90 -21.23 -4.52
C ILE A 224 8.18 -22.72 -4.32
N THR A 225 8.30 -23.13 -3.06
CA THR A 225 8.39 -24.55 -2.71
C THR A 225 7.01 -25.19 -2.77
N LEU A 226 6.95 -26.50 -3.06
CA LEU A 226 5.70 -27.28 -3.00
C LEU A 226 4.97 -27.13 -1.65
N ARG A 227 5.73 -26.89 -0.58
CA ARG A 227 5.20 -26.58 0.76
C ARG A 227 4.45 -25.25 0.79
N SER A 228 5.05 -24.17 0.28
CA SER A 228 4.39 -22.86 0.19
C SER A 228 3.14 -22.89 -0.71
N PHE A 229 3.13 -23.78 -1.71
CA PHE A 229 1.97 -24.04 -2.55
C PHE A 229 0.83 -24.71 -1.77
N ALA A 230 1.13 -25.78 -1.04
CA ALA A 230 0.15 -26.45 -0.19
C ALA A 230 -0.41 -25.54 0.92
N GLU A 231 0.41 -24.65 1.48
CA GLU A 231 -0.01 -23.66 2.48
C GLU A 231 -0.95 -22.60 1.91
N ALA A 232 -0.75 -22.18 0.66
CA ALA A 232 -1.64 -21.23 -0.02
C ALA A 232 -3.02 -21.87 -0.28
N LEU A 233 -3.07 -23.13 -0.73
CA LEU A 233 -4.33 -23.84 -0.97
C LEU A 233 -5.16 -24.09 0.31
N LYS A 234 -4.55 -24.04 1.49
CA LYS A 234 -5.28 -24.13 2.78
C LYS A 234 -5.92 -22.80 3.20
N ASP A 235 -5.60 -21.71 2.53
CA ASP A 235 -6.09 -20.38 2.89
C ASP A 235 -7.49 -20.14 2.33
N TYR A 236 -8.51 -20.29 3.17
CA TYR A 236 -9.92 -20.15 2.77
C TYR A 236 -10.23 -18.79 2.14
N ARG A 237 -9.45 -17.74 2.45
CA ARG A 237 -9.63 -16.39 1.90
C ARG A 237 -9.38 -16.36 0.39
N LEU A 238 -8.41 -17.13 -0.10
CA LEU A 238 -8.11 -17.21 -1.53
C LEU A 238 -9.24 -17.93 -2.29
N TRP A 239 -9.86 -18.95 -1.67
CA TRP A 239 -11.03 -19.62 -2.22
C TRP A 239 -12.25 -18.71 -2.30
N LEU A 240 -12.44 -17.80 -1.34
CA LEU A 240 -13.51 -16.80 -1.40
C LEU A 240 -13.35 -15.85 -2.59
N HIS A 241 -12.13 -15.35 -2.84
CA HIS A 241 -11.85 -14.50 -3.99
C HIS A 241 -12.02 -15.24 -5.33
N MET A 242 -11.61 -16.51 -5.38
CA MET A 242 -11.85 -17.38 -6.53
C MET A 242 -13.34 -17.60 -6.79
N LEU A 243 -14.11 -17.91 -5.75
CA LEU A 243 -15.56 -18.10 -5.85
C LEU A 243 -16.27 -16.81 -6.25
N LEU A 244 -15.83 -15.66 -5.73
CA LEU A 244 -16.33 -14.35 -6.12
C LEU A 244 -16.12 -14.11 -7.63
N ASN A 245 -14.91 -14.37 -8.17
CA ASN A 245 -14.66 -14.26 -9.61
C ASN A 245 -15.45 -15.26 -10.45
N LEU A 246 -15.68 -16.48 -9.95
CA LEU A 246 -16.51 -17.48 -10.63
C LEU A 246 -17.94 -16.97 -10.82
N VAL A 247 -18.58 -16.52 -9.74
CA VAL A 247 -19.97 -16.04 -9.80
C VAL A 247 -20.05 -14.74 -10.61
N ALA A 248 -19.15 -13.78 -10.34
CA ALA A 248 -19.13 -12.47 -10.98
C ALA A 248 -18.86 -12.52 -12.49
N LEU A 249 -18.03 -13.45 -12.97
CA LEU A 249 -17.65 -13.52 -14.39
C LEU A 249 -18.40 -14.59 -15.18
N SER A 250 -19.35 -15.28 -14.56
CA SER A 250 -20.27 -16.16 -15.29
C SER A 250 -21.06 -15.40 -16.36
N PRO A 251 -21.70 -14.25 -16.07
CA PRO A 251 -22.34 -13.43 -17.10
C PRO A 251 -21.41 -13.01 -18.26
N LYS A 252 -20.16 -12.67 -17.94
CA LYS A 252 -19.16 -12.19 -18.90
C LYS A 252 -18.90 -13.22 -19.99
N GLY A 253 -18.73 -14.48 -19.62
CA GLY A 253 -18.43 -15.56 -20.58
C GLY A 253 -19.51 -15.69 -21.67
N GLY A 254 -20.78 -15.65 -21.27
CA GLY A 254 -21.91 -15.72 -22.20
C GLY A 254 -22.04 -14.47 -23.07
N LEU A 255 -22.01 -13.28 -22.45
CA LEU A 255 -22.14 -12.01 -23.17
C LEU A 255 -21.00 -11.78 -24.16
N GLN A 256 -19.77 -12.17 -23.80
CA GLN A 256 -18.61 -12.04 -24.68
C GLN A 256 -18.67 -13.00 -25.87
N LEU A 257 -19.12 -14.24 -25.66
CA LEU A 257 -19.22 -15.25 -26.71
C LEU A 257 -20.35 -14.95 -27.72
N TYR A 258 -21.48 -14.42 -27.24
CA TYR A 258 -22.66 -14.22 -28.08
C TYR A 258 -22.90 -12.77 -28.50
N GLY A 259 -22.16 -11.78 -27.98
CA GLY A 259 -22.40 -10.36 -28.22
C GLY A 259 -22.61 -9.96 -29.69
N PRO A 260 -21.65 -10.22 -30.59
CA PRO A 260 -21.80 -9.94 -32.02
C PRO A 260 -23.01 -10.66 -32.65
N THR A 261 -23.26 -11.91 -32.24
CA THR A 261 -24.38 -12.73 -32.75
C THR A 261 -25.73 -12.19 -32.28
N ILE A 262 -25.85 -11.78 -31.02
CA ILE A 262 -27.05 -11.12 -30.47
C ILE A 262 -27.33 -9.84 -31.27
N ILE A 263 -26.31 -9.00 -31.50
CA ILE A 263 -26.48 -7.77 -32.29
C ILE A 263 -26.88 -8.09 -33.73
N LYS A 264 -26.28 -9.12 -34.37
CA LYS A 264 -26.70 -9.57 -35.71
C LYS A 264 -28.18 -10.01 -35.72
N ASN A 265 -28.62 -10.74 -34.70
CA ASN A 265 -30.00 -11.21 -34.56
C ASN A 265 -31.02 -10.07 -34.35
N LEU A 266 -30.60 -8.87 -33.95
CA LEU A 266 -31.44 -7.66 -33.94
C LEU A 266 -31.72 -7.09 -35.35
N GLY A 267 -31.13 -7.69 -36.40
CA GLY A 267 -31.30 -7.28 -37.79
C GLY A 267 -30.19 -6.37 -38.33
N PHE A 268 -29.03 -6.33 -37.67
CA PHE A 268 -27.83 -5.67 -38.21
C PHE A 268 -27.06 -6.62 -39.14
N SER A 269 -26.40 -6.05 -40.16
CA SER A 269 -25.50 -6.82 -41.03
C SER A 269 -24.31 -7.38 -40.24
N ARG A 270 -23.68 -8.46 -40.75
CA ARG A 270 -22.48 -9.06 -40.15
C ARG A 270 -21.40 -8.03 -39.80
N THR A 271 -21.09 -7.12 -40.73
CA THR A 271 -20.10 -6.05 -40.51
C THR A 271 -20.55 -5.06 -39.43
N ASN A 272 -21.80 -4.59 -39.50
CA ASN A 272 -22.31 -3.62 -38.52
C ASN A 272 -22.41 -4.23 -37.12
N ALA A 273 -22.78 -5.50 -37.00
CA ALA A 273 -22.86 -6.19 -35.72
C ALA A 273 -21.51 -6.24 -34.99
N ASN A 274 -20.43 -6.55 -35.72
CA ASN A 274 -19.08 -6.53 -35.18
C ASN A 274 -18.60 -5.10 -34.82
N LEU A 275 -18.86 -4.09 -35.67
CA LEU A 275 -18.54 -2.69 -35.35
C LEU A 275 -19.27 -2.20 -34.10
N LEU A 276 -20.56 -2.51 -33.99
CA LEU A 276 -21.40 -2.13 -32.86
C LEU A 276 -21.01 -2.87 -31.57
N ASN A 277 -20.50 -4.10 -31.67
CA ASN A 277 -19.96 -4.84 -30.52
C ASN A 277 -18.68 -4.20 -29.96
N ALA A 278 -17.88 -3.54 -30.80
CA ALA A 278 -16.70 -2.83 -30.33
C ALA A 278 -17.06 -1.68 -29.36
N VAL A 279 -18.26 -1.10 -29.49
CA VAL A 279 -18.73 0.01 -28.63
C VAL A 279 -18.86 -0.42 -27.17
N SER A 280 -19.45 -1.59 -26.89
CA SER A 280 -19.54 -2.11 -25.52
C SER A 280 -18.16 -2.40 -24.96
N SER A 281 -17.23 -2.90 -25.78
CA SER A 281 -15.86 -3.19 -25.38
C SER A 281 -15.08 -1.93 -25.02
N VAL A 282 -15.24 -0.83 -25.76
CA VAL A 282 -14.66 0.49 -25.41
C VAL A 282 -15.28 1.03 -24.13
N LEU A 283 -16.58 0.85 -23.93
CA LEU A 283 -17.26 1.26 -22.72
C LEU A 283 -16.71 0.53 -21.48
N VAL A 284 -16.39 -0.77 -21.58
CA VAL A 284 -15.72 -1.53 -20.50
C VAL A 284 -14.41 -0.83 -20.10
N ILE A 285 -13.60 -0.39 -21.06
CA ILE A 285 -12.30 0.27 -20.79
C ILE A 285 -12.52 1.55 -19.97
N LEU A 286 -13.44 2.41 -20.42
CA LEU A 286 -13.72 3.69 -19.77
C LEU A 286 -14.29 3.50 -18.36
N LEU A 287 -15.29 2.64 -18.22
CA LEU A 287 -15.93 2.37 -16.92
C LEU A 287 -14.96 1.67 -15.95
N SER A 288 -14.12 0.74 -16.43
CA SER A 288 -13.11 0.06 -15.61
C SER A 288 -12.08 1.04 -15.06
N TRP A 289 -11.68 2.03 -15.87
CA TRP A 289 -10.78 3.08 -15.42
C TRP A 289 -11.44 4.00 -14.38
N LEU A 290 -12.66 4.46 -14.64
CA LEU A 290 -13.41 5.32 -13.71
C LEU A 290 -13.61 4.67 -12.34
N ILE A 291 -14.04 3.40 -12.33
CA ILE A 291 -14.31 2.68 -11.09
C ILE A 291 -13.02 2.38 -10.32
N SER A 292 -11.94 2.05 -11.02
CA SER A 292 -10.62 1.84 -10.40
C SER A 292 -10.08 3.14 -9.81
N PHE A 293 -10.19 4.25 -10.53
CA PHE A 293 -9.77 5.57 -10.06
C PHE A 293 -10.56 6.02 -8.81
N ALA A 294 -11.89 5.84 -8.83
CA ALA A 294 -12.74 6.19 -7.70
C ALA A 294 -12.45 5.30 -6.47
N SER A 295 -12.20 4.01 -6.70
CA SER A 295 -11.78 3.07 -5.66
C SER A 295 -10.43 3.43 -5.04
N ASP A 296 -9.44 3.85 -5.85
CA ASP A 296 -8.13 4.28 -5.37
C ASP A 296 -8.21 5.58 -4.56
N ARG A 297 -9.00 6.57 -5.02
CA ARG A 297 -9.23 7.85 -4.33
C ARG A 297 -9.90 7.68 -2.97
N THR A 298 -10.91 6.80 -2.89
CA THR A 298 -11.68 6.58 -1.65
C THR A 298 -11.06 5.54 -0.73
N ARG A 299 -10.09 4.75 -1.22
CA ARG A 299 -9.49 3.60 -0.53
C ARG A 299 -10.49 2.52 -0.10
N TRP A 300 -11.69 2.54 -0.67
CA TRP A 300 -12.70 1.52 -0.48
C TRP A 300 -12.72 0.62 -1.72
N ARG A 301 -12.80 -0.70 -1.55
CA ARG A 301 -12.80 -1.68 -2.67
C ARG A 301 -14.15 -2.36 -2.79
N GLY A 302 -14.64 -2.96 -1.70
CA GLY A 302 -15.93 -3.65 -1.64
C GLY A 302 -17.13 -2.83 -2.14
N PRO A 303 -17.35 -1.59 -1.68
CA PRO A 303 -18.47 -0.76 -2.15
C PRO A 303 -18.44 -0.49 -3.66
N TRP A 304 -17.26 -0.32 -4.26
CA TRP A 304 -17.13 -0.12 -5.70
C TRP A 304 -17.39 -1.41 -6.49
N CYS A 305 -17.09 -2.58 -5.93
CA CYS A 305 -17.57 -3.83 -6.51
C CYS A 305 -19.11 -3.91 -6.50
N ILE A 306 -19.77 -3.48 -5.42
CA ILE A 306 -21.25 -3.42 -5.34
C ILE A 306 -21.83 -2.47 -6.40
N VAL A 307 -21.19 -1.32 -6.63
CA VAL A 307 -21.59 -0.39 -7.70
C VAL A 307 -21.48 -1.05 -9.08
N ALA A 308 -20.40 -1.80 -9.34
CA ALA A 308 -20.24 -2.56 -10.59
C ALA A 308 -21.36 -3.59 -10.78
N PHE A 309 -21.70 -4.37 -9.74
CA PHE A 309 -22.77 -5.37 -9.84
C PHE A 309 -24.16 -4.72 -9.99
N SER A 310 -24.39 -3.60 -9.29
CA SER A 310 -25.64 -2.84 -9.40
C SER A 310 -25.88 -2.36 -10.82
N TRP A 311 -24.83 -1.92 -11.52
CA TRP A 311 -24.91 -1.55 -12.94
C TRP A 311 -25.41 -2.72 -13.81
N SER A 312 -24.79 -3.90 -13.67
CA SER A 312 -25.20 -5.09 -14.42
C SER A 312 -26.64 -5.52 -14.09
N ILE A 313 -27.04 -5.48 -12.82
CA ILE A 313 -28.42 -5.78 -12.39
C ILE A 313 -29.44 -4.84 -13.05
N ILE A 314 -29.15 -3.54 -13.05
CA ILE A 314 -30.06 -2.53 -13.64
C ILE A 314 -30.27 -2.83 -15.12
N PHE A 315 -29.19 -2.95 -15.91
CA PHE A 315 -29.33 -3.10 -17.35
C PHE A 315 -29.80 -4.49 -17.78
N ALA A 316 -29.47 -5.55 -17.03
CA ALA A 316 -30.04 -6.88 -17.25
C ALA A 316 -31.56 -6.89 -16.93
N GLY A 317 -31.97 -6.21 -15.86
CA GLY A 317 -33.38 -6.10 -15.47
C GLY A 317 -34.21 -5.31 -16.48
N VAL A 318 -33.68 -4.19 -16.97
CA VAL A 318 -34.32 -3.41 -18.04
C VAL A 318 -34.44 -4.24 -19.32
N LEU A 319 -33.40 -4.99 -19.71
CA LEU A 319 -33.43 -5.83 -20.91
C LEU A 319 -34.42 -6.99 -20.79
N TYR A 320 -34.54 -7.59 -19.60
CA TYR A 320 -35.54 -8.60 -19.28
C TYR A 320 -36.97 -8.04 -19.35
N GLY A 321 -37.19 -6.82 -18.88
CA GLY A 321 -38.50 -6.15 -18.84
C GLY A 321 -38.94 -5.50 -20.17
N LEU A 322 -38.13 -5.54 -21.22
CA LEU A 322 -38.41 -4.81 -22.46
C LEU A 322 -39.63 -5.37 -23.23
N PRO A 323 -40.62 -4.54 -23.62
CA PRO A 323 -41.79 -4.99 -24.37
C PRO A 323 -41.47 -5.65 -25.72
N SER A 324 -42.32 -6.58 -26.16
CA SER A 324 -42.23 -7.23 -27.47
C SER A 324 -42.51 -6.20 -28.57
N GLY A 325 -41.56 -6.01 -29.48
CA GLY A 325 -41.64 -5.00 -30.54
C GLY A 325 -40.87 -3.70 -30.27
N SER A 326 -40.09 -3.63 -29.18
CA SER A 326 -39.19 -2.50 -28.92
C SER A 326 -38.20 -2.27 -30.06
N ASP A 327 -37.92 -1.00 -30.36
CA ASP A 327 -36.98 -0.62 -31.43
C ASP A 327 -35.61 -1.29 -31.28
N LYS A 328 -35.00 -1.67 -32.41
CA LYS A 328 -33.72 -2.39 -32.43
C LYS A 328 -32.57 -1.57 -31.82
N TRP A 329 -32.60 -0.23 -31.94
CA TRP A 329 -31.58 0.63 -31.31
C TRP A 329 -31.77 0.73 -29.81
N ALA A 330 -33.00 0.66 -29.30
CA ALA A 330 -33.26 0.58 -27.87
C ALA A 330 -32.69 -0.73 -27.28
N GLN A 331 -32.98 -1.87 -27.93
CA GLN A 331 -32.44 -3.18 -27.53
C GLN A 331 -30.91 -3.19 -27.57
N TYR A 332 -30.32 -2.66 -28.65
CA TYR A 332 -28.87 -2.52 -28.79
C TYR A 332 -28.24 -1.64 -27.70
N SER A 333 -28.83 -0.48 -27.40
CA SER A 333 -28.26 0.47 -26.44
C SER A 333 -28.21 -0.12 -25.03
N ILE A 334 -29.29 -0.79 -24.62
CA ILE A 334 -29.37 -1.43 -23.29
C ILE A 334 -28.44 -2.63 -23.21
N PHE A 335 -28.38 -3.46 -24.27
CA PHE A 335 -27.42 -4.56 -24.36
C PHE A 335 -25.97 -4.07 -24.29
N THR A 336 -25.66 -2.94 -24.92
CA THR A 336 -24.34 -2.31 -24.90
C THR A 336 -23.98 -1.83 -23.50
N LEU A 337 -24.91 -1.20 -22.78
CA LEU A 337 -24.72 -0.76 -21.40
C LEU A 337 -24.50 -1.95 -20.44
N LEU A 338 -25.29 -3.02 -20.58
CA LEU A 338 -25.10 -4.27 -19.83
C LEU A 338 -23.71 -4.87 -20.09
N SER A 339 -23.37 -5.06 -21.37
CA SER A 339 -22.09 -5.64 -21.78
C SER A 339 -20.89 -4.79 -21.33
N GLY A 340 -21.04 -3.46 -21.33
CA GLY A 340 -20.05 -2.50 -20.86
C GLY A 340 -19.74 -2.58 -19.36
N GLY A 341 -20.67 -3.08 -18.54
CA GLY A 341 -20.52 -3.18 -17.09
C GLY A 341 -20.02 -4.52 -16.56
N ASN A 342 -19.98 -5.55 -17.40
CA ASN A 342 -19.92 -6.93 -16.93
C ASN A 342 -18.53 -7.37 -16.39
N ALA A 343 -17.46 -6.64 -16.70
CA ALA A 343 -16.09 -6.97 -16.27
C ALA A 343 -15.48 -6.00 -15.25
N LEU A 344 -16.26 -5.05 -14.72
CA LEU A 344 -15.75 -3.96 -13.89
C LEU A 344 -15.17 -4.43 -12.55
N ALA A 345 -15.77 -5.45 -11.94
CA ALA A 345 -15.34 -5.97 -10.65
C ALA A 345 -14.06 -6.82 -10.72
N GLN A 346 -13.70 -7.35 -11.90
CA GLN A 346 -12.56 -8.28 -12.07
C GLN A 346 -11.24 -7.63 -11.63
N GLY A 347 -10.91 -6.47 -12.20
CA GLY A 347 -9.65 -5.78 -11.89
C GLY A 347 -9.58 -5.33 -10.42
N LEU A 348 -10.71 -4.94 -9.84
CA LEU A 348 -10.80 -4.56 -8.43
C LEU A 348 -10.56 -5.75 -7.49
N ASN A 349 -11.13 -6.92 -7.79
CA ASN A 349 -10.92 -8.15 -7.04
C ASN A 349 -9.45 -8.61 -7.13
N ASP A 350 -8.89 -8.64 -8.34
CA ASP A 350 -7.49 -9.05 -8.54
C ASP A 350 -6.52 -8.11 -7.79
N ALA A 351 -6.78 -6.80 -7.80
CA ALA A 351 -6.03 -5.82 -7.01
C ALA A 351 -6.20 -6.06 -5.50
N TRP A 352 -7.41 -6.40 -5.05
CA TRP A 352 -7.71 -6.72 -3.65
C TRP A 352 -6.93 -7.96 -3.17
N VAL A 353 -6.90 -9.04 -3.96
CA VAL A 353 -6.08 -10.24 -3.68
C VAL A 353 -4.60 -9.90 -3.62
N SER A 354 -4.11 -9.12 -4.60
CA SER A 354 -2.70 -8.76 -4.72
C SER A 354 -2.18 -8.00 -3.49
N ILE A 355 -2.99 -7.07 -2.96
CA ILE A 355 -2.62 -6.24 -1.80
C ILE A 355 -2.69 -7.05 -0.49
N ASN A 356 -3.70 -7.91 -0.34
CA ASN A 356 -3.92 -8.65 0.91
C ASN A 356 -3.03 -9.89 1.07
N ALA A 357 -2.50 -10.43 -0.03
CA ALA A 357 -1.55 -11.53 0.04
C ALA A 357 -0.12 -11.02 0.30
N VAL A 358 0.26 -10.93 1.58
CA VAL A 358 1.54 -10.37 2.03
C VAL A 358 2.74 -11.21 1.58
N ASN A 359 2.61 -12.53 1.58
CA ASN A 359 3.67 -13.44 1.13
C ASN A 359 3.71 -13.50 -0.41
N PRO A 360 4.86 -13.27 -1.08
CA PRO A 360 4.98 -13.31 -2.55
C PRO A 360 4.46 -14.62 -3.18
N SER A 361 4.74 -15.77 -2.55
CA SER A 361 4.27 -17.08 -3.03
C SER A 361 2.75 -17.19 -2.92
N LYS A 362 2.16 -16.79 -1.78
CA LYS A 362 0.70 -16.76 -1.61
C LYS A 362 0.03 -15.76 -2.55
N ARG A 363 0.68 -14.63 -2.85
CA ARG A 363 0.16 -13.63 -3.79
C ARG A 363 0.08 -14.16 -5.20
N SER A 364 1.16 -14.78 -5.67
CA SER A 364 1.20 -15.40 -7.00
C SER A 364 0.14 -16.50 -7.13
N ILE A 365 0.00 -17.35 -6.11
CA ILE A 365 -0.99 -18.44 -6.12
C ILE A 365 -2.41 -17.90 -5.99
N GLY A 366 -2.63 -16.90 -5.15
CA GLY A 366 -3.93 -16.24 -4.98
C GLY A 366 -4.42 -15.57 -6.26
N LEU A 367 -3.54 -14.89 -6.99
CA LEU A 367 -3.86 -14.33 -8.30
C LEU A 367 -4.17 -15.41 -9.33
N ALA A 368 -3.39 -16.50 -9.37
CA ALA A 368 -3.69 -17.64 -10.23
C ALA A 368 -5.05 -18.26 -9.90
N MET A 369 -5.39 -18.43 -8.61
CA MET A 369 -6.71 -18.91 -8.20
C MET A 369 -7.82 -17.93 -8.61
N ALA A 370 -7.62 -16.62 -8.51
CA ALA A 370 -8.58 -15.62 -8.95
C ALA A 370 -8.86 -15.70 -10.47
N VAL A 371 -7.83 -15.95 -11.28
CA VAL A 371 -7.95 -16.17 -12.73
C VAL A 371 -8.60 -17.52 -13.05
N MET A 372 -8.29 -18.59 -12.30
CA MET A 372 -8.99 -19.87 -12.42
C MET A 372 -10.48 -19.70 -12.12
N GLY A 373 -10.84 -18.93 -11.09
CA GLY A 373 -12.23 -18.58 -10.79
C GLY A 373 -12.92 -17.90 -11.97
N SER A 374 -12.23 -16.96 -12.62
CA SER A 374 -12.72 -16.27 -13.81
C SER A 374 -13.05 -17.24 -14.96
N ASN A 375 -12.18 -18.22 -15.21
CA ASN A 375 -12.39 -19.22 -16.27
C ASN A 375 -13.44 -20.27 -15.89
N LEU A 376 -13.54 -20.65 -14.61
CA LEU A 376 -14.65 -21.48 -14.11
C LEU A 376 -15.99 -20.77 -14.29
N GLY A 377 -16.03 -19.45 -14.07
CA GLY A 377 -17.18 -18.61 -14.40
C GLY A 377 -17.51 -18.66 -15.89
N ALA A 378 -16.51 -18.53 -16.76
CA ALA A 378 -16.71 -18.64 -18.21
C ALA A 378 -17.30 -20.00 -18.64
N ILE A 379 -16.96 -21.10 -17.95
CA ILE A 379 -17.56 -22.42 -18.21
C ILE A 379 -19.06 -22.41 -17.92
N ALA A 380 -19.47 -21.85 -16.78
CA ALA A 380 -20.89 -21.70 -16.44
C ALA A 380 -21.60 -20.72 -17.39
N GLY A 381 -20.94 -19.61 -17.69
CA GLY A 381 -21.39 -18.56 -18.60
C GLY A 381 -21.67 -19.03 -20.02
N GLY A 382 -20.84 -19.95 -20.54
CA GLY A 382 -21.00 -20.52 -21.87
C GLY A 382 -22.31 -21.29 -22.08
N GLN A 383 -23.08 -21.58 -21.03
CA GLN A 383 -24.39 -22.24 -21.13
C GLN A 383 -25.58 -21.28 -20.96
N LEU A 384 -25.33 -20.00 -20.69
CA LEU A 384 -26.39 -19.02 -20.46
C LEU A 384 -27.25 -18.79 -21.70
N PHE A 385 -26.61 -18.61 -22.84
CA PHE A 385 -27.28 -18.30 -24.11
C PHE A 385 -27.45 -19.58 -24.92
N ARG A 386 -28.70 -20.00 -25.11
CA ARG A 386 -29.07 -21.20 -25.87
C ARG A 386 -29.95 -20.86 -27.07
N ALA A 387 -29.86 -21.68 -28.11
CA ALA A 387 -30.59 -21.47 -29.35
C ALA A 387 -32.12 -21.52 -29.16
N ASP A 388 -32.62 -22.33 -28.21
CA ASP A 388 -34.06 -22.44 -27.90
C ASP A 388 -34.63 -21.23 -27.14
N ASP A 389 -33.76 -20.38 -26.58
CA ASP A 389 -34.12 -19.14 -25.88
C ASP A 389 -33.98 -17.90 -26.77
N ALA A 390 -33.46 -18.05 -27.99
CA ALA A 390 -33.37 -16.98 -28.97
C ALA A 390 -34.77 -16.53 -29.46
N PRO A 391 -34.96 -15.26 -29.84
CA PRO A 391 -33.99 -14.17 -29.88
C PRO A 391 -33.92 -13.34 -28.59
N ARG A 392 -34.77 -13.61 -27.60
CA ARG A 392 -34.93 -12.76 -26.40
C ARG A 392 -34.03 -13.16 -25.24
N TYR A 393 -33.57 -14.40 -25.20
CA TYR A 393 -32.67 -14.94 -24.18
C TYR A 393 -33.13 -14.66 -22.74
N THR A 394 -34.42 -14.82 -22.46
CA THR A 394 -35.01 -14.43 -21.16
C THR A 394 -34.46 -15.28 -20.02
N ARG A 395 -34.17 -16.56 -20.26
CA ARG A 395 -33.54 -17.45 -19.27
C ARG A 395 -32.10 -17.00 -19.00
N ALA A 396 -31.38 -16.58 -20.04
CA ALA A 396 -30.03 -16.05 -19.90
C ALA A 396 -30.00 -14.78 -19.02
N PHE A 397 -30.85 -13.80 -19.30
CA PHE A 397 -30.90 -12.55 -18.52
C PHE A 397 -31.38 -12.77 -17.08
N MET A 398 -32.30 -13.70 -16.85
CA MET A 398 -32.71 -14.08 -15.50
C MET A 398 -31.55 -14.73 -14.72
N ALA A 399 -30.78 -15.61 -15.35
CA ALA A 399 -29.61 -16.21 -14.73
C ALA A 399 -28.50 -15.18 -14.45
N ILE A 400 -28.30 -14.20 -15.34
CA ILE A 400 -27.37 -13.07 -15.10
C ILE A 400 -27.80 -12.28 -13.86
N LEU A 401 -29.08 -11.92 -13.75
CA LEU A 401 -29.63 -11.25 -12.56
C LEU A 401 -29.39 -12.07 -11.28
N ALA A 402 -29.58 -13.39 -11.34
CA ALA A 402 -29.36 -14.27 -10.20
C ALA A 402 -27.88 -14.32 -9.78
N PHE A 403 -26.95 -14.40 -10.75
CA PHE A 403 -25.51 -14.37 -10.48
C PHE A 403 -25.09 -13.02 -9.87
N ASP A 404 -25.49 -11.90 -10.48
CA ASP A 404 -25.12 -10.57 -10.00
C ASP A 404 -25.73 -10.31 -8.60
N TYR A 405 -26.99 -10.71 -8.37
CA TYR A 405 -27.60 -10.64 -7.04
C TYR A 405 -26.80 -11.46 -6.01
N ALA A 406 -26.45 -12.71 -6.32
CA ALA A 406 -25.67 -13.56 -5.41
C ALA A 406 -24.30 -12.94 -5.05
N THR A 407 -23.64 -12.25 -5.98
CA THR A 407 -22.37 -11.55 -5.68
C THR A 407 -22.55 -10.36 -4.73
N THR A 408 -23.72 -9.72 -4.70
CA THR A 408 -24.01 -8.57 -3.83
C THR A 408 -24.16 -8.98 -2.35
N TYR A 409 -24.62 -10.20 -2.09
CA TYR A 409 -24.85 -10.76 -0.75
C TYR A 409 -23.69 -11.62 -0.23
N MET A 410 -22.67 -11.86 -1.07
CA MET A 410 -21.46 -12.51 -0.60
C MET A 410 -20.80 -11.56 0.41
N PRO A 411 -20.65 -11.95 1.70
CA PRO A 411 -20.26 -11.02 2.73
C PRO A 411 -18.93 -10.38 2.32
N PRO A 412 -18.84 -9.03 2.22
CA PRO A 412 -17.54 -8.40 2.20
C PRO A 412 -16.88 -8.90 3.47
N THR A 413 -15.81 -9.68 3.33
CA THR A 413 -15.09 -10.19 4.48
C THR A 413 -14.85 -8.99 5.40
N LYS A 414 -15.37 -9.05 6.62
CA LYS A 414 -15.07 -8.08 7.67
C LYS A 414 -13.59 -8.25 8.03
N SER A 415 -12.71 -7.80 7.15
CA SER A 415 -11.31 -7.49 7.44
C SER A 415 -10.95 -6.16 6.76
N ALA A 416 -11.86 -5.20 6.85
CA ALA A 416 -11.60 -3.80 6.55
C ALA A 416 -11.63 -2.98 7.84
N THR A 417 -10.90 -3.45 8.87
CA THR A 417 -10.03 -2.50 9.57
C THR A 417 -8.92 -2.16 8.59
N SER A 418 -8.61 -0.87 8.51
CA SER A 418 -7.49 -0.30 7.77
C SER A 418 -6.19 -1.04 8.08
N HIS A 419 -5.89 -2.13 7.38
CA HIS A 419 -4.52 -2.60 7.28
C HIS A 419 -3.84 -1.73 6.25
N ALA A 420 -3.12 -0.75 6.80
CA ALA A 420 -2.10 0.02 6.13
C ALA A 420 -1.33 -0.85 5.11
N VAL A 421 -0.92 -0.20 4.02
CA VAL A 421 0.14 -0.67 3.11
C VAL A 421 1.12 -1.55 3.89
N PRO A 422 1.39 -2.81 3.48
CA PRO A 422 2.35 -3.64 4.19
C PRO A 422 3.68 -2.89 4.18
N ARG A 423 4.12 -2.49 5.37
CA ARG A 423 5.43 -1.87 5.60
C ARG A 423 6.49 -2.74 4.91
N PRO A 424 7.57 -2.15 4.37
CA PRO A 424 8.75 -2.92 4.01
C PRO A 424 9.10 -3.85 5.18
N PRO A 425 9.63 -5.07 4.93
CA PRO A 425 10.08 -5.93 6.01
C PRO A 425 10.96 -5.08 6.93
N GLU A 426 10.60 -5.03 8.21
CA GLU A 426 11.41 -4.35 9.22
C GLU A 426 12.82 -4.94 9.15
N LYS A 427 13.70 -4.26 8.42
CA LYS A 427 15.12 -4.31 8.67
C LYS A 427 15.35 -3.58 9.98
N LEU A 428 15.02 -4.29 11.07
CA LEU A 428 15.58 -4.09 12.39
C LEU A 428 17.04 -4.52 12.30
N TYR A 429 17.94 -3.56 12.09
CA TYR A 429 19.36 -3.81 12.23
C TYR A 429 19.76 -3.78 13.72
N GLY A 430 20.70 -4.67 14.06
CA GLY A 430 20.92 -5.21 15.41
C GLY A 430 20.04 -6.44 15.61
N LYS A 431 20.65 -7.63 15.83
CA LYS A 431 20.01 -8.97 15.96
C LYS A 431 18.50 -8.92 16.24
N ALA A 432 17.70 -9.57 15.39
CA ALA A 432 16.25 -9.67 15.50
C ALA A 432 15.77 -9.77 16.96
N TYR A 433 15.34 -8.65 17.55
CA TYR A 433 14.65 -8.66 18.82
C TYR A 433 13.25 -9.21 18.55
N LYS A 434 13.06 -10.50 18.83
CA LYS A 434 11.75 -11.12 18.87
C LYS A 434 11.14 -10.78 20.21
N GLY A 435 10.38 -9.69 20.27
CA GLY A 435 9.46 -9.46 21.38
C GLY A 435 8.56 -10.69 21.53
N HIS A 436 8.63 -11.35 22.68
CA HIS A 436 7.72 -12.44 23.01
C HIS A 436 6.40 -11.84 23.48
N SER A 437 5.34 -11.95 22.68
CA SER A 437 4.04 -11.33 23.02
C SER A 437 2.99 -12.34 23.48
N GLN A 438 2.41 -12.05 24.65
CA GLN A 438 1.07 -12.32 25.18
C GLN A 438 0.69 -11.07 26.03
N PRO A 439 -0.57 -10.85 26.46
CA PRO A 439 -1.49 -9.77 26.06
C PRO A 439 -1.22 -8.34 26.62
N ASP A 440 -0.12 -8.07 27.33
CA ASP A 440 0.15 -6.84 28.11
C ASP A 440 0.99 -5.76 27.35
N ASP A 441 0.82 -5.69 26.04
CA ASP A 441 1.91 -5.55 25.06
C ASP A 441 2.61 -4.17 25.02
N ILE A 442 3.65 -4.02 25.84
CA ILE A 442 4.59 -2.90 25.83
C ILE A 442 5.35 -2.78 24.49
N ASN A 443 5.43 -3.86 23.71
CA ASN A 443 6.11 -3.87 22.42
C ASN A 443 5.39 -3.03 21.36
N ARG A 444 4.20 -2.49 21.64
CA ARG A 444 3.54 -1.51 20.75
C ARG A 444 4.38 -0.26 20.50
N VAL A 445 5.38 0.06 21.33
CA VAL A 445 6.41 1.08 21.04
C VAL A 445 7.23 0.79 19.77
N THR A 446 7.20 -0.44 19.26
CA THR A 446 7.87 -0.84 18.01
C THR A 446 6.99 -0.67 16.79
N ASN A 447 5.75 -0.18 16.91
CA ASN A 447 4.93 0.10 15.74
C ASN A 447 5.46 1.34 14.97
N GLY A 448 4.87 1.64 13.81
CA GLY A 448 5.29 2.77 12.97
C GLY A 448 4.96 4.16 13.56
N THR A 449 4.36 4.22 14.75
CA THR A 449 4.00 5.44 15.48
C THR A 449 4.64 5.48 16.87
N LEU A 450 5.60 4.60 17.15
CA LEU A 450 6.31 4.48 18.42
C LEU A 450 5.39 4.30 19.65
N GLY A 451 4.21 3.72 19.45
CA GLY A 451 3.21 3.52 20.50
C GLY A 451 2.22 4.67 20.69
N PHE A 452 2.35 5.77 19.94
CA PHE A 452 1.42 6.91 19.96
C PHE A 452 0.37 6.80 18.85
N SER A 453 -0.68 7.63 18.86
CA SER A 453 -1.63 7.70 17.74
C SER A 453 -1.01 8.41 16.52
N LYS A 454 -0.23 9.46 16.77
CA LYS A 454 0.52 10.22 15.75
C LYS A 454 1.85 10.73 16.28
N ILE A 455 2.74 11.07 15.34
CA ILE A 455 3.99 11.77 15.62
C ILE A 455 3.97 13.05 14.80
N PHE A 456 4.01 14.19 15.47
CA PHE A 456 4.06 15.52 14.86
C PHE A 456 5.49 16.08 14.88
N VAL A 457 5.91 16.67 13.77
CA VAL A 457 7.13 17.47 13.69
C VAL A 457 6.74 18.93 13.48
N VAL A 458 7.14 19.79 14.40
CA VAL A 458 6.94 21.24 14.30
C VAL A 458 8.16 21.84 13.65
N GLY A 459 7.96 22.61 12.57
CA GLY A 459 9.05 23.23 11.83
C GLY A 459 8.57 24.23 10.80
N LEU A 460 9.39 25.26 10.54
CA LEU A 460 9.05 26.29 9.57
C LEU A 460 8.89 25.67 8.16
N PRO A 461 7.83 26.01 7.40
CA PRO A 461 7.63 25.49 6.06
C PRO A 461 8.80 25.76 5.09
N GLU A 462 9.53 26.85 5.30
CA GLU A 462 10.66 27.26 4.48
C GLU A 462 11.93 26.42 4.70
N ARG A 463 12.03 25.72 5.84
CA ARG A 463 13.15 24.81 6.17
C ARG A 463 12.95 23.43 5.55
N SER A 464 12.81 23.37 4.22
CA SER A 464 12.61 22.11 3.50
C SER A 464 13.78 21.14 3.69
N ASP A 465 14.99 21.65 3.92
CA ASP A 465 16.18 20.88 4.28
C ASP A 465 15.96 20.02 5.54
N LYS A 466 15.39 20.62 6.60
CA LYS A 466 15.07 19.93 7.85
C LYS A 466 13.94 18.92 7.65
N ARG A 467 12.92 19.26 6.85
CA ARG A 467 11.80 18.34 6.53
C ARG A 467 12.28 17.09 5.78
N ASP A 468 13.12 17.27 4.76
CA ASP A 468 13.68 16.16 3.99
C ASP A 468 14.54 15.25 4.87
N ALA A 469 15.39 15.85 5.72
CA ALA A 469 16.21 15.10 6.66
C ALA A 469 15.36 14.32 7.68
N MET A 470 14.30 14.93 8.21
CA MET A 470 13.40 14.30 9.17
C MET A 470 12.63 13.12 8.56
N VAL A 471 12.03 13.32 7.38
CA VAL A 471 11.30 12.24 6.66
C VAL A 471 12.22 11.07 6.35
N LEU A 472 13.44 11.35 5.86
CA LEU A 472 14.40 10.32 5.53
C LEU A 472 14.87 9.56 6.77
N THR A 473 15.22 10.27 7.85
CA THR A 473 15.71 9.66 9.09
C THR A 473 14.62 8.83 9.77
N ALA A 474 13.38 9.34 9.85
CA ALA A 474 12.24 8.61 10.39
C ALA A 474 11.94 7.34 9.57
N ALA A 475 11.93 7.44 8.24
CA ALA A 475 11.71 6.29 7.37
C ALA A 475 12.79 5.22 7.51
N LEU A 476 14.06 5.62 7.61
CA LEU A 476 15.19 4.69 7.80
C LEU A 476 15.20 4.03 9.18
N THR A 477 14.66 4.71 10.19
CA THR A 477 14.54 4.18 11.57
C THR A 477 13.17 3.56 11.86
N GLY A 478 12.29 3.49 10.86
CA GLY A 478 11.08 2.68 10.84
C GLY A 478 9.83 3.33 11.44
N PHE A 479 9.72 4.65 11.48
CA PHE A 479 8.48 5.34 11.86
C PHE A 479 8.13 6.50 10.92
N HIS A 480 6.91 7.02 11.05
CA HIS A 480 6.40 8.09 10.19
C HIS A 480 6.08 9.33 11.01
N VAL A 481 6.23 10.49 10.39
CA VAL A 481 5.96 11.80 10.99
C VAL A 481 4.99 12.61 10.13
N ASP A 482 4.12 13.36 10.78
CA ASP A 482 3.22 14.36 10.19
C ASP A 482 3.76 15.75 10.52
N PHE A 483 3.86 16.65 9.54
CA PHE A 483 4.31 18.01 9.82
C PHE A 483 3.19 18.89 10.34
N VAL A 484 3.55 19.77 11.28
CA VAL A 484 2.76 20.92 11.70
C VAL A 484 3.58 22.14 11.37
N ASP A 485 3.03 22.99 10.51
CA ASP A 485 3.71 24.19 10.05
C ASP A 485 3.96 25.15 11.23
N GLY A 486 5.24 25.46 11.45
CA GLY A 486 5.67 26.50 12.36
C GLY A 486 5.17 27.88 11.92
N VAL A 487 5.04 28.78 12.89
CA VAL A 487 4.52 30.13 12.66
C VAL A 487 5.62 31.13 12.98
N LYS A 488 5.81 32.14 12.14
CA LYS A 488 6.73 33.26 12.43
C LYS A 488 6.08 34.20 13.45
N GLY A 489 6.82 34.60 14.47
CA GLY A 489 6.29 35.44 15.56
C GLY A 489 5.61 36.72 15.05
N GLU A 490 6.21 37.33 14.04
CA GLU A 490 5.77 38.60 13.47
C GLU A 490 4.39 38.48 12.80
N SER A 491 3.99 37.27 12.42
CA SER A 491 2.68 36.99 11.82
C SER A 491 1.54 36.84 12.84
N ILE A 492 1.86 36.79 14.14
CA ILE A 492 0.89 36.58 15.21
C ILE A 492 0.33 37.95 15.65
N PRO A 493 -0.96 38.23 15.48
CA PRO A 493 -1.55 39.50 15.92
C PRO A 493 -1.53 39.63 17.44
N ASP A 494 -1.37 40.85 17.96
CA ASP A 494 -1.37 41.11 19.42
C ASP A 494 -2.64 40.61 20.12
N LYS A 495 -3.78 40.68 19.42
CA LYS A 495 -5.07 40.18 19.93
C LYS A 495 -5.11 38.65 20.11
N ALA A 496 -4.16 37.93 19.52
CA ALA A 496 -4.07 36.47 19.60
C ALA A 496 -3.07 35.99 20.66
N VAL A 497 -2.33 36.92 21.30
CA VAL A 497 -1.38 36.59 22.37
C VAL A 497 -2.15 36.36 23.68
N PRO A 498 -1.95 35.24 24.38
CA PRO A 498 -2.62 34.96 25.65
C PRO A 498 -2.27 35.99 26.72
N PHE A 499 -3.15 36.12 27.71
CA PHE A 499 -2.88 36.91 28.91
C PHE A 499 -1.64 36.39 29.66
N GLY A 500 -0.96 37.28 30.40
CA GLY A 500 0.20 36.92 31.23
C GLY A 500 1.58 37.17 30.59
N ILE A 501 1.66 37.46 29.28
CA ILE A 501 2.92 37.76 28.59
C ILE A 501 3.03 39.20 28.11
N ASN A 502 4.24 39.73 28.26
CA ASN A 502 4.65 40.95 27.58
C ASN A 502 5.34 40.57 26.26
N ARG A 503 4.72 40.91 25.13
CA ARG A 503 5.28 40.66 23.79
C ARG A 503 6.70 41.21 23.62
N GLN A 504 7.00 42.39 24.16
CA GLN A 504 8.35 42.97 24.00
C GLN A 504 9.41 42.18 24.76
N ALA A 505 9.03 41.54 25.86
CA ALA A 505 9.92 40.67 26.64
C ALA A 505 10.05 39.27 26.02
N LEU A 506 9.03 38.81 25.31
CA LEU A 506 9.03 37.53 24.62
C LEU A 506 9.50 37.70 23.17
N MET A 507 10.75 37.34 22.87
CA MET A 507 11.30 37.41 21.51
C MET A 507 10.33 36.80 20.48
N GLU A 508 10.22 37.41 19.29
CA GLU A 508 9.28 36.99 18.22
C GLU A 508 9.39 35.49 17.91
N ASN A 509 10.62 34.95 17.91
CA ASN A 509 10.88 33.53 17.72
C ASN A 509 10.23 32.63 18.78
N ASN A 510 10.21 33.06 20.05
CA ASN A 510 9.56 32.32 21.13
C ASN A 510 8.03 32.32 20.98
N LEU A 511 7.46 33.43 20.49
CA LEU A 511 6.03 33.52 20.21
C LEU A 511 5.64 32.61 19.04
N GLY A 512 6.46 32.58 17.99
CA GLY A 512 6.32 31.67 16.86
C GLY A 512 6.39 30.19 17.26
N SER A 513 7.38 29.84 18.07
CA SER A 513 7.54 28.50 18.66
C SER A 513 6.30 28.11 19.48
N TRP A 514 5.87 28.95 20.42
CA TRP A 514 4.63 28.72 21.18
C TRP A 514 3.46 28.43 20.25
N ARG A 515 3.21 29.27 19.25
CA ARG A 515 2.06 29.08 18.37
C ARG A 515 2.16 27.79 17.56
N GLY A 516 3.34 27.44 17.05
CA GLY A 516 3.61 26.19 16.34
C GLY A 516 3.31 24.96 17.18
N HIS A 517 3.85 24.91 18.40
CA HIS A 517 3.57 23.83 19.35
C HIS A 517 2.08 23.77 19.73
N MET A 518 1.46 24.91 20.02
CA MET A 518 0.03 24.96 20.33
C MET A 518 -0.87 24.56 19.14
N ASN A 519 -0.40 24.66 17.89
CA ASN A 519 -1.09 24.10 16.73
C ASN A 519 -1.04 22.56 16.75
N ALA A 520 0.11 21.98 17.08
CA ALA A 520 0.23 20.52 17.25
C ALA A 520 -0.63 20.01 18.41
N VAL A 521 -0.61 20.69 19.57
CA VAL A 521 -1.45 20.35 20.74
C VAL A 521 -2.93 20.40 20.39
N ARG A 522 -3.37 21.45 19.68
CA ARG A 522 -4.77 21.59 19.22
C ARG A 522 -5.21 20.44 18.31
N ARG A 523 -4.36 19.98 17.39
CA ARG A 523 -4.68 18.84 16.52
C ARG A 523 -4.94 17.55 17.30
N ILE A 524 -4.28 17.33 18.43
CA ILE A 524 -4.55 16.16 19.30
C ILE A 524 -6.02 16.18 19.77
N VAL A 525 -6.52 17.35 20.13
CA VAL A 525 -7.90 17.54 20.61
C VAL A 525 -8.91 17.50 19.46
N GLU A 526 -8.62 18.18 18.33
CA GLU A 526 -9.51 18.28 17.17
C GLU A 526 -9.68 16.93 16.44
N GLU A 527 -8.61 16.15 16.32
CA GLU A 527 -8.61 14.84 15.65
C GLU A 527 -8.97 13.68 16.62
N ASP A 528 -9.32 13.99 17.87
CA ASP A 528 -9.65 13.01 18.94
C ASP A 528 -8.56 11.93 19.11
N LEU A 529 -7.28 12.35 19.07
CA LEU A 529 -6.15 11.44 19.21
C LEU A 529 -5.97 11.03 20.69
N GLU A 530 -5.69 9.76 20.92
CA GLU A 530 -5.43 9.22 22.27
C GLU A 530 -4.12 9.78 22.83
N SER A 531 -3.08 9.84 22.00
CA SER A 531 -1.81 10.50 22.33
C SER A 531 -1.05 10.87 21.06
N ALA A 532 -0.17 11.88 21.17
CA ALA A 532 0.78 12.17 20.10
C ALA A 532 2.15 12.57 20.66
N LEU A 533 3.20 12.13 19.98
CA LEU A 533 4.57 12.61 20.16
C LEU A 533 4.75 13.87 19.32
N ILE A 534 5.26 14.95 19.90
CA ILE A 534 5.58 16.21 19.24
C ILE A 534 7.09 16.40 19.35
N MET A 535 7.76 16.68 18.23
CA MET A 535 9.20 16.94 18.18
C MET A 535 9.52 18.13 17.27
N GLU A 536 10.67 18.76 17.49
CA GLU A 536 11.20 19.82 16.63
C GLU A 536 11.85 19.25 15.35
N ASP A 537 12.08 20.08 14.35
CA ASP A 537 12.54 19.67 13.01
C ASP A 537 14.05 19.43 12.89
N ASP A 538 14.84 19.80 13.90
CA ASP A 538 16.28 19.56 14.03
C ASP A 538 16.62 18.43 15.02
N MET A 539 15.66 17.56 15.30
CA MET A 539 15.84 16.44 16.22
C MET A 539 16.56 15.23 15.60
N ASP A 540 17.26 14.49 16.46
CA ASP A 540 17.90 13.21 16.18
C ASP A 540 17.79 12.26 17.38
N TRP A 541 18.04 10.98 17.12
CA TRP A 541 17.86 9.89 18.07
C TRP A 541 18.85 8.76 17.81
N ASP A 542 18.98 7.84 18.76
CA ASP A 542 19.78 6.63 18.56
C ASP A 542 19.09 5.71 17.55
N VAL A 543 19.83 5.09 16.64
CA VAL A 543 19.27 4.10 15.68
C VAL A 543 18.50 2.96 16.38
N ARG A 544 18.73 2.73 17.68
CA ARG A 544 18.02 1.77 18.53
C ARG A 544 16.87 2.39 19.34
N LEU A 545 16.32 3.52 18.91
CA LEU A 545 15.25 4.29 19.57
C LEU A 545 14.13 3.40 20.16
N ARG A 546 13.62 2.44 19.40
CA ARG A 546 12.53 1.55 19.85
C ARG A 546 12.88 0.76 21.10
N SER A 547 14.13 0.31 21.23
CA SER A 547 14.60 -0.41 22.42
C SER A 547 14.71 0.53 23.64
N GLN A 548 15.05 1.79 23.41
CA GLN A 548 15.06 2.81 24.48
C GLN A 548 13.61 3.08 24.93
N LEU A 549 12.70 3.27 23.98
CA LEU A 549 11.28 3.53 24.28
C LEU A 549 10.58 2.39 24.99
N GLU A 550 10.97 1.12 24.74
CA GLU A 550 10.45 -0.02 25.50
C GLU A 550 10.84 0.08 26.98
N LYS A 551 12.09 0.43 27.29
CA LYS A 551 12.55 0.63 28.67
C LYS A 551 11.90 1.85 29.30
N VAL A 552 11.72 2.94 28.53
CA VAL A 552 11.00 4.14 28.98
C VAL A 552 9.57 3.78 29.35
N ALA A 553 8.86 3.05 28.49
CA ALA A 553 7.50 2.60 28.73
C ALA A 553 7.37 1.73 30.00
N LYS A 554 8.38 0.90 30.31
CA LYS A 554 8.41 0.12 31.57
C LYS A 554 8.46 1.05 32.76
N GLY A 555 9.37 2.02 32.73
CA GLY A 555 9.50 3.02 33.78
C GLY A 555 8.26 3.88 33.95
N THR A 556 7.62 4.32 32.85
CA THR A 556 6.38 5.10 32.91
C THR A 556 5.25 4.33 33.60
N ARG A 557 5.09 3.03 33.29
CA ARG A 557 4.07 2.16 33.90
C ARG A 557 4.37 1.87 35.38
N GLU A 558 5.65 1.76 35.76
CA GLU A 558 6.05 1.56 37.15
C GLU A 558 5.87 2.81 38.01
N ILE A 559 6.04 4.00 37.43
CA ILE A 559 5.92 5.26 38.16
C ILE A 559 4.46 5.64 38.44
N PHE A 560 3.58 5.55 37.46
CA PHE A 560 2.18 5.99 37.61
C PHE A 560 1.14 4.86 37.62
N GLY A 561 1.58 3.60 37.60
CA GLY A 561 0.71 2.42 37.61
C GLY A 561 -0.07 2.26 36.30
N GLY A 562 0.05 1.09 35.66
CA GLY A 562 -0.85 0.67 34.60
C GLY A 562 -1.90 -0.31 35.15
N GLY A 563 -3.16 -0.18 34.75
CA GLY A 563 -4.09 -1.31 34.84
C GLY A 563 -3.51 -2.54 34.12
N SER A 564 -4.06 -3.73 34.34
CA SER A 564 -3.54 -4.97 33.74
C SER A 564 -3.45 -4.90 32.20
N ASN A 565 -4.23 -4.04 31.53
CA ASN A 565 -4.16 -3.76 30.09
C ASN A 565 -4.34 -2.26 29.78
N PRO A 566 -3.27 -1.44 29.74
CA PRO A 566 -3.39 -0.04 29.38
C PRO A 566 -3.55 0.15 27.87
N HIS A 567 -4.26 1.21 27.48
CA HIS A 567 -4.47 1.59 26.08
C HIS A 567 -3.18 2.10 25.44
N SER A 568 -2.35 2.82 26.19
CA SER A 568 -1.01 3.24 25.76
C SER A 568 0.08 2.28 26.26
N PRO A 569 1.12 1.98 25.46
CA PRO A 569 2.25 1.18 25.94
C PRO A 569 3.02 1.87 27.07
N TYR A 570 2.91 3.19 27.19
CA TYR A 570 3.48 3.99 28.28
C TYR A 570 2.57 4.06 29.53
N GLY A 571 1.41 3.38 29.51
CA GLY A 571 0.38 3.47 30.55
C GLY A 571 -0.62 4.60 30.30
N ASP A 572 -1.74 4.59 31.02
CA ASP A 572 -2.86 5.53 30.75
C ASP A 572 -2.89 6.71 31.73
N ASN A 573 -1.97 6.74 32.70
CA ASN A 573 -2.01 7.68 33.82
C ASN A 573 -1.12 8.92 33.64
N TRP A 574 -0.32 9.01 32.58
CA TRP A 574 0.52 10.19 32.31
C TRP A 574 -0.22 11.26 31.49
N ASP A 575 0.21 12.52 31.63
CA ASP A 575 -0.28 13.66 30.85
C ASP A 575 0.79 14.18 29.89
N VAL A 576 2.01 14.33 30.38
CA VAL A 576 3.19 14.78 29.61
C VAL A 576 4.30 13.76 29.76
N LEU A 577 4.87 13.31 28.64
CA LEU A 577 6.04 12.45 28.60
C LEU A 577 7.17 13.19 27.87
N TRP A 578 8.13 13.71 28.63
CA TRP A 578 9.28 14.44 28.12
C TRP A 578 10.38 13.46 27.69
N LEU A 579 10.71 13.43 26.40
CA LEU A 579 11.64 12.46 25.82
C LEU A 579 12.93 13.11 25.29
N GLY A 580 12.92 14.42 25.07
CA GLY A 580 14.07 15.22 24.66
C GLY A 580 14.10 16.55 25.38
N HIS A 581 15.22 16.82 26.07
CA HIS A 581 15.49 18.06 26.80
C HIS A 581 17.00 18.32 26.84
N CYS A 582 17.40 19.56 27.07
CA CYS A 582 18.79 19.96 27.30
C CYS A 582 19.34 19.43 28.63
N GLY A 583 18.47 19.26 29.63
CA GLY A 583 18.82 18.76 30.96
C GLY A 583 17.66 18.94 31.93
N GLU A 584 17.61 18.14 32.98
CA GLU A 584 16.62 18.28 34.06
C GLU A 584 17.28 17.90 35.39
N PRO A 585 17.18 18.73 36.44
CA PRO A 585 17.51 18.30 37.79
C PRO A 585 16.40 17.40 38.33
N PHE A 586 16.72 16.42 39.17
CA PHE A 586 15.67 15.65 39.82
C PHE A 586 14.80 16.56 40.71
N PRO A 587 13.46 16.43 40.69
CA PRO A 587 12.56 17.37 41.36
C PRO A 587 12.82 17.54 42.87
N GLU A 588 13.28 16.48 43.56
CA GLU A 588 13.62 16.51 44.98
C GLU A 588 14.89 17.32 45.30
N PHE A 589 15.70 17.66 44.29
CA PHE A 589 16.89 18.50 44.43
C PHE A 589 16.66 19.96 44.04
N LEU A 590 15.45 20.31 43.61
CA LEU A 590 15.06 21.70 43.40
C LEU A 590 15.09 22.47 44.72
N GLU A 591 15.52 23.73 44.66
CA GLU A 591 15.75 24.56 45.85
C GLU A 591 14.55 24.61 46.79
N GLU A 592 13.33 24.76 46.23
CA GLU A 592 12.10 24.81 47.01
C GLU A 592 11.69 23.48 47.66
N ASN A 593 12.33 22.37 47.29
CA ASN A 593 12.01 21.02 47.78
C ASN A 593 13.11 20.45 48.70
N LYS A 594 14.29 21.08 48.77
CA LYS A 594 15.44 20.56 49.52
C LYS A 594 15.17 20.36 51.02
N ASP A 595 14.36 21.23 51.60
CA ASP A 595 14.05 21.23 53.03
C ASP A 595 12.78 20.43 53.39
N LYS A 596 12.13 19.77 52.42
CA LYS A 596 10.93 18.97 52.69
C LYS A 596 11.29 17.73 53.53
N PRO A 597 10.49 17.39 54.56
CA PRO A 597 10.70 16.18 55.35
C PRO A 597 10.76 14.93 54.48
N LEU A 598 11.64 13.97 54.82
CA LEU A 598 11.82 12.74 54.05
C LEU A 598 10.54 11.91 53.94
N ASP A 599 9.65 11.98 54.92
CA ASP A 599 8.35 11.30 54.95
C ASP A 599 7.22 12.10 54.28
N HIS A 600 7.50 13.31 53.79
CA HIS A 600 6.51 14.14 53.10
C HIS A 600 5.99 13.41 51.83
N PRO A 601 4.66 13.30 51.61
CA PRO A 601 4.10 12.57 50.47
C PRO A 601 4.61 13.08 49.11
N GLY A 602 4.74 14.40 48.96
CA GLY A 602 5.32 15.01 47.75
C GLY A 602 6.80 14.66 47.54
N PHE A 603 7.59 14.56 48.62
CA PHE A 603 8.99 14.19 48.54
C PHE A 603 9.15 12.72 48.10
N GLN A 604 8.35 11.82 48.68
CA GLN A 604 8.29 10.41 48.27
C GLN A 604 7.88 10.25 46.81
N PHE A 605 6.91 11.06 46.35
CA PHE A 605 6.48 11.09 44.95
C PHE A 605 7.60 11.54 44.01
N MET A 606 8.31 12.61 44.34
CA MET A 606 9.43 13.14 43.54
C MET A 606 10.59 12.15 43.43
N LYS A 607 10.92 11.48 44.54
CA LYS A 607 12.03 10.52 44.61
C LYS A 607 11.77 9.23 43.79
N HIS A 608 10.53 8.97 43.38
CA HIS A 608 10.19 7.74 42.66
C HIS A 608 10.79 7.74 41.25
N LYS A 609 11.66 6.76 40.99
CA LYS A 609 12.43 6.63 39.73
C LYS A 609 12.51 5.19 39.31
N TYR A 610 12.42 4.97 38.00
CA TYR A 610 12.79 3.71 37.39
C TYR A 610 14.21 3.83 36.83
N VAL A 611 15.12 3.00 37.34
CA VAL A 611 16.54 3.04 36.99
C VAL A 611 16.85 1.96 35.94
N ILE A 612 17.42 2.38 34.83
CA ILE A 612 17.94 1.52 33.77
C ILE A 612 19.46 1.54 33.88
N GLU A 613 20.01 0.55 34.57
CA GLU A 613 21.45 0.38 34.70
C GLU A 613 22.07 -0.22 33.44
N ASN A 614 23.34 0.10 33.18
CA ASN A 614 24.12 -0.44 32.06
C ASN A 614 23.42 -0.33 30.71
N ASP A 615 22.78 0.81 30.45
CA ASP A 615 22.12 1.09 29.18
C ASP A 615 23.18 1.33 28.10
N PRO A 616 23.36 0.41 27.12
CA PRO A 616 24.38 0.53 26.08
C PRO A 616 24.06 1.65 25.07
N THR A 617 23.00 2.43 25.32
CA THR A 617 22.59 3.58 24.51
C THR A 617 22.94 4.92 25.16
N VAL A 618 23.41 4.89 26.42
CA VAL A 618 23.93 6.06 27.10
C VAL A 618 25.41 6.23 26.73
N PRO A 619 25.85 7.42 26.29
CA PRO A 619 27.26 7.67 26.03
C PRO A 619 28.14 7.49 27.27
N PRO A 620 29.47 7.40 27.10
CA PRO A 620 30.41 7.47 28.21
C PRO A 620 30.16 8.73 29.08
N PRO A 621 30.46 8.69 30.40
CA PRO A 621 30.22 9.82 31.30
C PRO A 621 30.89 11.13 30.85
N ASP A 622 32.08 11.06 30.25
CA ASP A 622 32.80 12.20 29.70
C ASP A 622 32.14 12.82 28.46
N ARG A 623 31.16 12.13 27.87
CA ARG A 623 30.39 12.53 26.69
C ARG A 623 28.91 12.73 26.95
N THR A 624 28.46 12.50 28.18
CA THR A 624 27.06 12.67 28.57
C THR A 624 26.91 14.05 29.22
N THR A 625 26.04 14.88 28.64
CA THR A 625 25.76 16.23 29.13
C THR A 625 24.42 16.26 29.88
N GLY A 626 24.34 17.03 30.97
CA GLY A 626 23.11 17.18 31.75
C GLY A 626 23.35 17.79 33.13
N LEU A 627 22.32 17.76 33.97
CA LEU A 627 22.31 18.36 35.32
C LEU A 627 22.42 17.31 36.43
N VAL A 628 22.71 16.06 36.06
CA VAL A 628 22.89 14.92 36.97
C VAL A 628 24.33 14.43 36.87
N ASP A 629 24.89 13.94 37.97
CA ASP A 629 26.24 13.37 38.00
C ASP A 629 26.29 11.97 37.36
N PHE A 630 26.62 11.93 36.06
CA PHE A 630 26.80 10.70 35.31
C PHE A 630 28.14 9.99 35.61
N HIS A 631 29.10 10.62 36.30
CA HIS A 631 30.33 9.95 36.73
C HIS A 631 30.07 9.05 37.93
N ALA A 632 29.20 9.47 38.85
CA ALA A 632 28.74 8.62 39.95
C ALA A 632 27.91 7.42 39.47
N HIS A 633 27.19 7.56 38.35
CA HIS A 633 26.29 6.56 37.79
C HIS A 633 26.49 6.37 36.28
N PRO A 634 27.61 5.77 35.86
CA PRO A 634 27.95 5.61 34.45
C PRO A 634 26.94 4.72 33.71
N TYR A 635 26.69 5.02 32.43
CA TYR A 635 25.79 4.26 31.55
C TYR A 635 24.38 4.04 32.11
N THR A 636 23.88 4.96 32.94
CA THR A 636 22.58 4.83 33.62
C THR A 636 21.57 5.79 32.99
N ARG A 637 20.34 5.32 32.82
CA ARG A 637 19.19 6.13 32.39
C ARG A 637 18.09 6.04 33.43
N TRP A 638 17.48 7.17 33.78
CA TRP A 638 16.37 7.26 34.70
C TRP A 638 15.10 7.65 33.95
N VAL A 639 14.00 6.95 34.22
CA VAL A 639 12.65 7.47 34.00
C VAL A 639 12.18 8.00 35.35
N HIS A 640 11.70 9.24 35.41
CA HIS A 640 11.38 9.88 36.68
C HIS A 640 10.23 10.88 36.54
N VAL A 641 9.63 11.27 37.66
CA VAL A 641 8.68 12.40 37.71
C VAL A 641 9.39 13.66 37.22
N SER A 642 8.73 14.45 36.39
CA SER A 642 9.28 15.67 35.79
C SER A 642 8.72 16.92 36.44
N ALA A 643 9.57 17.91 36.64
CA ALA A 643 9.21 19.20 37.21
C ALA A 643 9.89 20.39 36.53
N ALA A 644 11.16 20.28 36.13
CA ALA A 644 11.90 21.42 35.60
C ALA A 644 12.84 21.06 34.42
N PRO A 645 12.34 20.38 33.37
CA PRO A 645 13.14 20.14 32.17
C PRO A 645 13.45 21.44 31.44
N ILE A 646 14.66 21.53 30.90
CA ILE A 646 15.14 22.66 30.09
C ILE A 646 15.04 22.26 28.62
N CYS A 647 14.44 23.10 27.76
CA CYS A 647 14.17 22.83 26.34
C CYS A 647 13.13 21.72 26.09
N THR A 648 12.36 21.83 25.00
CA THR A 648 11.30 20.87 24.63
C THR A 648 11.52 20.27 23.24
N PHE A 649 12.68 19.64 23.06
CA PHE A 649 13.09 18.95 21.83
C PHE A 649 12.10 17.88 21.36
N ALA A 650 11.64 17.03 22.28
CA ALA A 650 10.60 16.05 22.02
C ALA A 650 9.79 15.72 23.27
N TYR A 651 8.47 15.71 23.15
CA TYR A 651 7.55 15.42 24.23
C TYR A 651 6.27 14.81 23.67
N ALA A 652 5.63 13.93 24.42
CA ALA A 652 4.32 13.41 24.07
C ALA A 652 3.26 13.93 25.03
N LEU A 653 2.03 14.04 24.52
CA LEU A 653 0.85 14.38 25.30
C LEU A 653 -0.18 13.26 25.16
N SER A 654 -0.79 12.86 26.27
CA SER A 654 -2.05 12.11 26.24
C SER A 654 -3.18 13.06 25.88
N GLN A 655 -4.33 12.55 25.47
CA GLN A 655 -5.49 13.38 25.16
C GLN A 655 -5.87 14.29 26.34
N ARG A 656 -5.80 13.75 27.57
CA ARG A 656 -6.05 14.51 28.79
C ARG A 656 -4.97 15.58 28.99
N GLY A 657 -3.71 15.25 28.81
CA GLY A 657 -2.59 16.20 28.87
C GLY A 657 -2.72 17.32 27.83
N ALA A 658 -3.11 17.01 26.60
CA ALA A 658 -3.31 17.99 25.54
C ALA A 658 -4.39 19.03 25.90
N ARG A 659 -5.50 18.60 26.51
CA ARG A 659 -6.53 19.52 27.01
C ARG A 659 -6.02 20.43 28.13
N LYS A 660 -5.21 19.90 29.06
CA LYS A 660 -4.60 20.68 30.14
C LYS A 660 -3.60 21.71 29.61
N VAL A 661 -2.71 21.29 28.71
CA VAL A 661 -1.71 22.18 28.07
C VAL A 661 -2.40 23.25 27.22
N LEU A 662 -3.46 22.88 26.48
CA LEU A 662 -4.23 23.85 25.69
C LEU A 662 -4.94 24.88 26.58
N PHE A 663 -5.46 24.46 27.73
CA PHE A 663 -6.05 25.38 28.69
C PHE A 663 -4.99 26.29 29.31
N ASP A 664 -3.96 25.74 29.94
CA ASP A 664 -2.95 26.51 30.68
C ASP A 664 -2.24 27.49 29.73
N LEU A 665 -1.57 26.97 28.68
CA LEU A 665 -0.68 27.76 27.83
C LEU A 665 -1.39 28.58 26.73
N SER A 666 -2.72 28.55 26.62
CA SER A 666 -3.43 29.32 25.60
C SER A 666 -4.74 29.96 26.03
N VAL A 667 -5.50 29.36 26.94
CA VAL A 667 -6.80 29.88 27.37
C VAL A 667 -6.66 30.69 28.66
N ASP A 668 -5.91 30.18 29.63
CA ASP A 668 -5.73 30.82 30.93
C ASP A 668 -4.64 31.89 30.88
N HIS A 669 -3.37 31.47 30.78
CA HIS A 669 -2.25 32.40 30.73
C HIS A 669 -0.96 31.76 30.19
N LEU A 670 -0.13 32.53 29.50
CA LEU A 670 1.18 32.05 29.06
C LEU A 670 2.28 32.74 29.89
N THR A 671 3.16 31.95 30.51
CA THR A 671 4.16 32.41 31.51
C THR A 671 5.58 32.55 30.97
N GLY A 672 5.79 32.37 29.67
CA GLY A 672 7.08 32.55 29.01
C GLY A 672 7.14 31.83 27.68
N ALA A 673 8.36 31.48 27.26
CA ALA A 673 8.56 30.58 26.12
C ALA A 673 7.88 29.23 26.38
N PHE A 674 7.50 28.54 25.31
CA PHE A 674 6.69 27.32 25.39
C PHE A 674 7.27 26.26 26.33
N ASP A 675 8.58 26.06 26.26
CA ASP A 675 9.34 25.12 27.08
C ASP A 675 9.25 25.44 28.58
N ASN A 676 9.49 26.71 28.94
CA ASN A 676 9.40 27.19 30.32
C ASN A 676 7.96 27.12 30.84
N ALA A 677 6.97 27.45 30.02
CA ALA A 677 5.57 27.39 30.40
C ALA A 677 5.11 25.94 30.65
N LEU A 678 5.49 25.01 29.77
CA LEU A 678 5.19 23.58 29.93
C LEU A 678 5.90 22.98 31.15
N ALA A 679 7.18 23.31 31.36
CA ALA A 679 7.90 22.92 32.56
C ALA A 679 7.25 23.51 33.83
N GLY A 680 6.82 24.77 33.78
CA GLY A 680 6.10 25.44 34.86
C GLY A 680 4.82 24.72 35.26
N LEU A 681 4.01 24.26 34.30
CA LEU A 681 2.81 23.46 34.54
C LEU A 681 3.14 22.17 35.32
N CYS A 682 4.20 21.46 34.91
CA CYS A 682 4.68 20.26 35.59
C CYS A 682 5.20 20.57 37.00
N ARG A 683 6.01 21.64 37.16
CA ARG A 683 6.58 22.08 38.44
C ARG A 683 5.50 22.38 39.46
N ARG A 684 4.46 23.14 39.09
CA ARG A 684 3.31 23.46 39.96
C ARG A 684 2.56 22.21 40.39
N SER A 685 2.36 21.26 39.47
CA SER A 685 1.67 20.00 39.80
C SER A 685 2.46 19.14 40.78
N VAL A 686 3.78 19.04 40.63
CA VAL A 686 4.63 18.26 41.53
C VAL A 686 4.73 18.92 42.90
N ALA A 687 4.94 20.23 42.94
CA ALA A 687 5.04 20.98 44.20
C ALA A 687 3.77 20.87 45.05
N ALA A 688 2.61 20.73 44.41
CA ALA A 688 1.33 20.62 45.08
C ALA A 688 1.06 19.24 45.69
N VAL A 689 1.84 18.18 45.42
CA VAL A 689 1.56 16.84 45.95
C VAL A 689 1.76 16.80 47.48
N GLY A 690 0.72 16.41 48.21
CA GLY A 690 0.75 16.36 49.69
C GLY A 690 0.41 17.68 50.39
N GLU A 691 0.23 18.77 49.65
CA GLU A 691 -0.16 20.06 50.20
C GLU A 691 -1.69 20.21 50.25
N GLU A 692 -2.24 20.66 51.38
CA GLU A 692 -3.69 20.82 51.57
C GLU A 692 -4.22 22.19 51.09
N ASN A 693 -3.40 23.25 51.15
CA ASN A 693 -3.80 24.64 50.88
C ASN A 693 -2.80 25.39 49.99
N VAL A 694 -2.63 24.95 48.73
CA VAL A 694 -1.82 25.70 47.75
C VAL A 694 -2.68 26.85 47.19
N GLU A 695 -2.27 28.10 47.40
CA GLU A 695 -2.85 29.25 46.70
C GLU A 695 -2.50 29.17 45.20
N GLY A 696 -3.50 29.21 44.32
CA GLY A 696 -3.33 29.14 42.86
C GLY A 696 -3.74 27.80 42.23
N ASP A 697 -3.47 27.64 40.94
CA ASP A 697 -3.75 26.40 40.22
C ASP A 697 -2.70 25.33 40.59
N ARG A 698 -3.12 24.12 40.98
CA ARG A 698 -2.21 23.00 41.33
C ARG A 698 -1.59 22.36 40.08
N GLY A 699 -1.18 23.18 39.10
CA GLY A 699 -0.74 22.76 37.77
C GLY A 699 -1.72 21.79 37.11
N LEU A 700 -3.03 21.99 37.30
CA LEU A 700 -4.11 21.11 36.83
C LEU A 700 -3.95 19.62 37.19
N ASN A 701 -3.21 19.31 38.27
CA ASN A 701 -2.79 17.96 38.64
C ASN A 701 -2.15 17.20 37.45
N THR A 702 -1.32 17.88 36.67
CA THR A 702 -0.66 17.36 35.48
C THR A 702 0.43 16.35 35.84
N LYS A 703 0.28 15.12 35.36
CA LYS A 703 1.23 14.03 35.61
C LYS A 703 2.33 14.00 34.57
N CYS A 704 3.49 14.54 34.90
CA CYS A 704 4.63 14.65 34.00
C CYS A 704 5.73 13.63 34.31
N ILE A 705 6.26 12.99 33.27
CA ILE A 705 7.41 12.08 33.34
C ILE A 705 8.49 12.55 32.39
N SER A 706 9.74 12.35 32.77
CA SER A 706 10.91 12.65 31.95
C SER A 706 11.91 11.49 31.97
N VAL A 707 12.87 11.55 31.05
CA VAL A 707 13.91 10.54 30.84
C VAL A 707 15.27 11.22 30.79
N THR A 708 16.16 10.91 31.75
CA THR A 708 17.51 11.48 31.86
C THR A 708 18.57 10.37 31.77
N PRO A 709 19.57 10.42 30.87
CA PRO A 709 19.69 11.39 29.79
C PRO A 709 18.55 11.18 28.77
N PRO A 710 18.26 12.17 27.91
CA PRO A 710 17.15 12.11 26.97
C PRO A 710 17.35 11.06 25.86
N VAL A 711 16.26 10.67 25.18
CA VAL A 711 16.29 9.74 24.02
C VAL A 711 16.24 10.47 22.67
N PHE A 712 15.79 11.73 22.68
CA PHE A 712 15.89 12.66 21.55
C PHE A 712 16.76 13.85 21.93
N PHE A 713 17.56 14.35 20.98
CA PHE A 713 18.37 15.54 21.20
C PHE A 713 18.53 16.35 19.92
N HIS A 714 18.87 17.63 20.06
CA HIS A 714 19.17 18.52 18.96
C HIS A 714 20.39 18.05 18.15
N HIS A 715 20.23 17.95 16.83
CA HIS A 715 21.29 17.60 15.90
C HIS A 715 21.95 18.82 15.29
N LYS A 716 23.24 18.97 15.55
CA LYS A 716 24.07 20.00 14.95
C LYS A 716 24.64 19.48 13.64
N ALA A 717 24.10 19.97 12.51
CA ALA A 717 24.40 19.44 11.19
C ALA A 717 25.84 19.76 10.74
N LYS A 718 26.36 18.98 9.78
CA LYS A 718 27.56 19.34 9.03
C LYS A 718 27.27 20.58 8.17
N GLY A 719 28.11 21.61 8.23
CA GLY A 719 27.91 22.85 7.48
C GLY A 719 28.19 24.10 8.30
N MET A 720 27.66 25.25 7.87
CA MET A 720 27.83 26.51 8.61
C MET A 720 27.11 26.45 9.97
N VAL A 721 27.78 26.87 11.04
CA VAL A 721 27.26 26.81 12.41
C VAL A 721 26.04 27.73 12.60
N VAL A 722 25.96 28.83 11.86
CA VAL A 722 24.77 29.70 11.80
C VAL A 722 23.49 28.94 11.42
N GLY A 723 23.59 27.80 10.70
CA GLY A 723 22.43 26.99 10.34
C GLY A 723 21.81 26.19 11.49
N ASP A 724 22.44 26.15 12.67
CA ASP A 724 22.02 25.34 13.82
C ASP A 724 20.85 25.96 14.61
N SER A 725 20.54 27.25 14.45
CA SER A 725 19.44 27.88 15.18
C SER A 725 18.71 28.89 14.31
N ASP A 726 17.38 28.80 14.31
CA ASP A 726 16.50 29.80 13.73
C ASP A 726 16.23 30.98 14.71
N ILE A 727 16.80 30.93 15.92
CA ILE A 727 16.48 31.84 17.04
C ILE A 727 17.68 32.72 17.44
N GLN A 728 18.90 32.19 17.35
CA GLN A 728 20.12 32.87 17.77
C GLN A 728 21.22 32.72 16.71
N ASP A 729 21.97 33.79 16.45
CA ASP A 729 23.20 33.71 15.65
C ASP A 729 24.30 33.04 16.48
N VAL A 730 24.51 31.74 16.27
CA VAL A 730 25.55 30.97 16.94
C VAL A 730 26.72 30.74 15.99
N GLY A 731 27.95 31.05 16.44
CA GLY A 731 29.18 30.57 15.80
C GLY A 731 29.68 31.29 14.54
N GLY A 732 29.03 32.37 14.08
CA GLY A 732 29.51 33.20 12.96
C GLY A 732 29.82 32.39 11.68
N ASP A 733 30.94 32.69 11.01
CA ASP A 733 31.37 32.02 9.77
C ASP A 733 32.00 30.62 9.99
N ALA A 734 31.90 30.04 11.20
CA ALA A 734 32.47 28.73 11.48
C ALA A 734 31.76 27.61 10.69
N VAL A 735 32.54 26.63 10.21
CA VAL A 735 32.04 25.45 9.49
C VAL A 735 32.34 24.19 10.29
N ARG A 736 31.32 23.34 10.47
CA ARG A 736 31.41 22.03 11.11
C ARG A 736 31.64 20.93 10.07
N ASP A 737 32.74 20.20 10.21
CA ASP A 737 33.14 19.14 9.26
C ASP A 737 32.32 17.84 9.39
N LYS A 738 31.80 17.55 10.58
CA LYS A 738 31.01 16.36 10.91
C LYS A 738 29.84 16.74 11.81
N GLY A 739 28.63 16.30 11.48
CA GLY A 739 27.46 16.51 12.33
C GLY A 739 27.62 15.82 13.68
N THR A 740 26.98 16.35 14.72
CA THR A 740 27.06 15.81 16.09
C THR A 740 25.73 15.96 16.81
N THR A 741 25.37 14.93 17.57
CA THR A 741 24.19 14.95 18.45
C THR A 741 24.65 14.58 19.86
N GLU A 742 24.49 15.49 20.82
CA GLU A 742 24.86 15.21 22.21
C GLU A 742 23.93 14.15 22.82
N ASN A 743 24.40 13.44 23.85
CA ASN A 743 23.65 12.39 24.56
C ASN A 743 23.15 11.20 23.71
N ILE A 744 23.43 11.18 22.41
CA ILE A 744 23.08 10.10 21.48
C ILE A 744 24.35 9.35 21.08
N MET A 745 24.35 8.03 21.21
CA MET A 745 25.55 7.22 21.00
C MET A 745 25.71 6.84 19.52
N TRP A 746 24.65 6.31 18.89
CA TRP A 746 24.58 6.08 17.44
C TRP A 746 23.54 6.99 16.77
N SER A 747 23.94 8.22 16.45
CA SER A 747 23.10 9.21 15.77
C SER A 747 22.48 8.66 14.48
N ALA A 748 21.16 8.69 14.37
CA ALA A 748 20.45 8.28 13.17
C ALA A 748 20.76 9.22 11.99
N ARG A 749 20.81 10.54 12.23
CA ARG A 749 21.16 11.53 11.20
C ARG A 749 22.57 11.35 10.64
N ASN A 750 23.57 11.14 11.51
CA ASN A 750 24.95 10.89 11.06
C ASN A 750 25.08 9.54 10.33
N ASN A 751 24.20 8.58 10.63
CA ASN A 751 24.21 7.27 10.02
C ASN A 751 23.26 7.12 8.82
N ILE A 752 22.59 8.18 8.34
CA ILE A 752 21.71 8.12 7.14
C ILE A 752 22.42 7.43 5.98
N ARG A 753 23.67 7.84 5.69
CA ARG A 753 24.47 7.24 4.62
C ARG A 753 24.73 5.76 4.88
N ASN A 754 25.05 5.39 6.12
CA ASN A 754 25.32 3.99 6.48
C ASN A 754 24.06 3.14 6.38
N MET A 755 22.90 3.67 6.79
CA MET A 755 21.60 2.99 6.69
C MET A 755 21.19 2.78 5.23
N ILE A 756 21.35 3.80 4.36
CA ILE A 756 21.06 3.69 2.92
C ILE A 756 21.98 2.68 2.23
N MET A 757 23.26 2.69 2.59
CA MET A 757 24.29 1.84 1.95
C MET A 757 24.37 0.43 2.55
N GLY A 758 23.57 0.12 3.59
CA GLY A 758 23.62 -1.16 4.31
C GLY A 758 24.98 -1.42 4.98
N ARG A 759 25.67 -0.36 5.42
CA ARG A 759 26.96 -0.44 6.11
C ARG A 759 26.75 -0.59 7.62
N GLU A 760 27.81 -0.89 8.34
CA GLU A 760 27.81 -0.86 9.79
C GLU A 760 27.58 0.57 10.29
N MET A 761 26.78 0.72 11.36
CA MET A 761 26.53 2.02 11.97
C MET A 761 27.75 2.45 12.77
N GLU A 762 28.15 3.70 12.61
CA GLU A 762 29.27 4.27 13.34
C GLU A 762 28.75 4.97 14.61
N SER A 763 29.40 4.67 15.73
CA SER A 763 29.28 5.43 16.96
C SER A 763 29.81 6.86 16.74
N GLN A 764 29.24 7.82 17.47
CA GLN A 764 29.80 9.17 17.51
C GLN A 764 31.08 9.26 18.35
N PHE A 765 31.32 8.26 19.21
CA PHE A 765 32.43 8.18 20.18
C PHE A 765 33.29 6.95 19.99
#